data_AF-A0A2V8SXH6-F1
#
_entry.id   AF-A0A2V8SXH6-F1
#
_cell.length_a   1.000
_cell.length_b   1.000
_cell.length_c   1.000
_cell.angle_alpha   90.00
_cell.angle_beta   90.00
_cell.angle_gamma   90.00
#
_symmetry.space_group_name_H-M   'P 1'
#
loop_
_entity.id
_entity.type
_entity.pdbx_description
1 polymer ?
#
loop_
_entity_poly.entity_id
_entity_poly.type
_entity_poly.pdbx_seq_one_letter_code
_entity_poly.pdbx_strand_id
1 'polypeptide(L)'
;MIGQRNHRNSVGISAIARPPVTARTQSPLGPLQQAGLCYRLCAPQWTPHGRTRSHGRLSIRLLRLMLNILQEATAMAETFRASRGRSFVGRCATLEDVSASIKRISVVFAMLSGALLIAFTYPSVARLDAPDAFAIKDAQIVTGAGKTIAKGTVVFRKGLITDVGESVKIPADARVIDGAGMTVYPGLIDGYTNLGLAAPAQAQAPAGGGGGGRQAAVAAAAAGGQPSPEARLGDPSLAAADQVKPGTSFEDPRSVGVTAALSSPRQGIFAGQSALINLAGEDASKLVLRSPVALTVQFSAGGGFGGGYPSSLMGTVAYIRQSFYDALHYRDEIERYNRIKRGVNRPEHDRRLAALQPAIKGELPVLFVANSDGDIRRALMIADEFKLKPIIAGAMYGYRVADILKARSVPVILSLDFPKRAADQTDDEDETLRELRQRAETPKGAARLAQAGVKFAFSSGSLRPQDFIANVQKAVENGLSKDEALRALTINAAEMFGAADQIGTIEVGKIANLVIASGDLLAKDTKVRHVFIDGSQIELKKPEAPPARGGGMGGGRPGPPSGPAVDPSGAWSLVVQSPQGEITAQLTLTKDGDQIGGTLGTPMGNVAIKSGRVTGNQIRLTATVDMGGQSIDAIISGTIEGDSMRGTMVMGAMGSFDFTGTRPR
;
A
#
# COMPACT_ATOMS: atom_id res chain seq x y z
N MET A 1 -15.83 -35.89 66.35
CA MET A 1 -16.38 -34.70 67.02
C MET A 1 -17.09 -33.91 65.92
N ILE A 2 -18.43 -33.92 65.79
CA ILE A 2 -19.46 -33.29 66.66
C ILE A 2 -19.27 -31.76 66.68
N GLY A 3 -20.23 -30.89 66.30
CA GLY A 3 -21.61 -31.06 65.80
C GLY A 3 -21.90 -30.11 64.61
N GLN A 4 -22.96 -30.26 63.79
CA GLN A 4 -24.40 -30.06 64.09
C GLN A 4 -24.71 -28.68 64.70
N ARG A 5 -25.79 -27.95 64.35
CA ARG A 5 -26.88 -28.01 63.35
C ARG A 5 -27.46 -26.57 63.31
N ASN A 6 -28.13 -26.09 62.25
CA ASN A 6 -29.58 -26.23 62.10
C ASN A 6 -30.12 -25.82 60.73
N HIS A 7 -31.36 -26.24 60.45
CA HIS A 7 -32.04 -26.24 59.16
C HIS A 7 -33.48 -25.71 59.33
N ARG A 8 -34.19 -25.47 58.21
CA ARG A 8 -35.64 -25.18 58.08
C ARG A 8 -36.04 -23.73 58.46
N ASN A 9 -37.05 -23.12 57.84
CA ASN A 9 -38.28 -23.68 57.23
C ASN A 9 -38.53 -23.33 55.76
N SER A 10 -39.50 -24.03 55.17
CA SER A 10 -39.97 -23.94 53.79
C SER A 10 -41.50 -23.91 53.70
N VAL A 11 -42.01 -23.59 52.50
CA VAL A 11 -43.40 -23.73 52.00
C VAL A 11 -44.40 -22.63 52.37
N GLY A 12 -45.04 -22.10 51.32
CA GLY A 12 -46.21 -21.22 51.36
C GLY A 12 -46.77 -21.02 49.95
N ILE A 13 -47.57 -21.99 49.47
CA ILE A 13 -48.30 -21.90 48.20
C ILE A 13 -49.68 -21.30 48.47
N SER A 14 -50.08 -20.27 47.74
CA SER A 14 -51.48 -20.06 47.36
C SER A 14 -51.58 -19.17 46.11
N ALA A 15 -52.73 -19.21 45.43
CA ALA A 15 -52.94 -18.69 44.08
C ALA A 15 -54.13 -17.71 44.00
N ILE A 16 -54.36 -17.18 42.79
CA ILE A 16 -55.58 -16.50 42.30
C ILE A 16 -55.75 -15.02 42.72
N ALA A 17 -55.64 -14.11 41.74
CA ALA A 17 -56.73 -13.19 41.33
C ALA A 17 -56.32 -12.22 40.18
N ARG A 18 -57.11 -12.20 39.09
CA ARG A 18 -57.37 -11.01 38.23
C ARG A 18 -58.57 -10.27 38.85
N PRO A 19 -58.83 -8.95 38.68
CA PRO A 19 -59.10 -8.28 37.37
C PRO A 19 -58.78 -6.75 37.41
N PRO A 20 -59.45 -5.81 36.69
CA PRO A 20 -60.18 -5.87 35.40
C PRO A 20 -59.62 -4.88 34.32
N VAL A 21 -60.28 -4.86 33.16
CA VAL A 21 -60.04 -3.92 32.03
C VAL A 21 -61.24 -3.00 31.82
N THR A 22 -61.01 -1.70 31.68
CA THR A 22 -61.87 -0.70 30.98
C THR A 22 -60.95 0.43 30.50
N ALA A 23 -60.69 0.75 29.22
CA ALA A 23 -61.50 0.90 28.00
C ALA A 23 -61.93 2.36 27.72
N ARG A 24 -61.91 2.75 26.42
CA ARG A 24 -62.16 4.10 25.80
C ARG A 24 -60.95 5.05 25.82
N THR A 25 -60.67 5.92 24.83
CA THR A 25 -61.10 6.21 23.42
C THR A 25 -60.07 7.21 22.82
N GLN A 26 -59.94 7.59 21.53
CA GLN A 26 -60.60 7.30 20.23
C GLN A 26 -59.65 7.75 19.08
N SER A 27 -59.63 7.10 17.90
CA SER A 27 -59.66 7.72 16.53
C SER A 27 -59.25 6.73 15.42
N PRO A 28 -59.71 6.94 14.15
CA PRO A 28 -60.29 5.82 13.40
C PRO A 28 -59.53 5.34 12.16
N LEU A 29 -59.88 4.11 11.73
CA LEU A 29 -59.74 3.65 10.35
C LEU A 29 -61.09 3.81 9.62
N GLY A 30 -61.03 4.27 8.37
CA GLY A 30 -62.16 4.35 7.43
C GLY A 30 -61.66 4.09 5.99
N PRO A 31 -62.51 3.64 5.04
CA PRO A 31 -62.06 2.63 4.09
C PRO A 31 -62.06 3.03 2.60
N LEU A 32 -61.39 2.19 1.80
CA LEU A 32 -61.65 1.86 0.39
C LEU A 32 -61.78 3.00 -0.65
N GLN A 33 -60.83 3.01 -1.60
CA GLN A 33 -61.23 2.94 -3.01
C GLN A 33 -60.18 2.18 -3.85
N GLN A 34 -60.67 1.32 -4.74
CA GLN A 34 -59.86 0.53 -5.67
C GLN A 34 -59.57 1.34 -6.94
N ALA A 35 -58.32 1.33 -7.39
CA ALA A 35 -57.96 1.63 -8.77
C ALA A 35 -57.04 0.51 -9.27
N GLY A 36 -57.60 -0.41 -10.05
CA GLY A 36 -56.86 -1.54 -10.59
C GLY A 36 -56.02 -1.16 -11.81
N LEU A 37 -54.74 -1.53 -11.80
CA LEU A 37 -53.89 -1.53 -13.00
C LEU A 37 -53.07 -2.82 -13.01
N CYS A 38 -53.42 -3.72 -13.93
CA CYS A 38 -52.78 -5.02 -14.08
C CYS A 38 -51.35 -4.85 -14.61
N TYR A 39 -50.35 -5.24 -13.82
CA TYR A 39 -49.00 -5.47 -14.34
C TYR A 39 -48.79 -6.95 -14.65
N ARG A 40 -48.65 -7.26 -15.94
CA ARG A 40 -48.21 -8.57 -16.42
C ARG A 40 -46.79 -8.85 -15.95
N LEU A 41 -46.53 -10.11 -15.59
CA LEU A 41 -45.19 -10.66 -15.37
C LEU A 41 -44.32 -10.46 -16.64
N CYS A 42 -43.19 -9.79 -16.48
CA CYS A 42 -42.09 -9.78 -17.44
C CYS A 42 -40.79 -10.13 -16.71
N ALA A 43 -39.99 -11.03 -17.29
CA ALA A 43 -38.74 -11.50 -16.70
C ALA A 43 -37.66 -10.39 -16.67
N PRO A 44 -36.76 -10.38 -15.67
CA PRO A 44 -35.75 -9.34 -15.54
C PRO A 44 -34.69 -9.45 -16.65
N GLN A 45 -34.62 -8.44 -17.51
CA GLN A 45 -33.52 -8.29 -18.47
C GLN A 45 -32.23 -7.91 -17.73
N TRP A 46 -31.25 -8.81 -17.72
CA TRP A 46 -29.89 -8.48 -17.32
C TRP A 46 -29.20 -7.71 -18.45
N THR A 47 -28.83 -6.45 -18.19
CA THR A 47 -27.94 -5.66 -19.05
C THR A 47 -26.49 -5.77 -18.56
N PRO A 48 -25.59 -6.41 -19.32
CA PRO A 48 -24.16 -6.25 -19.09
C PRO A 48 -23.65 -4.99 -19.80
N HIS A 49 -23.01 -4.10 -19.06
CA HIS A 49 -22.20 -3.00 -19.62
C HIS A 49 -20.75 -3.16 -19.17
N GLY A 50 -19.80 -2.96 -20.09
CA GLY A 50 -18.37 -2.87 -19.75
C GLY A 50 -17.46 -4.03 -20.14
N ARG A 51 -17.56 -4.61 -21.35
CA ARG A 51 -16.39 -5.25 -21.99
C ARG A 51 -16.20 -4.79 -23.44
N THR A 52 -15.06 -4.15 -23.67
CA THR A 52 -14.54 -3.74 -24.97
C THR A 52 -14.15 -4.97 -25.81
N ARG A 53 -15.04 -5.41 -26.72
CA ARG A 53 -14.71 -6.37 -27.80
C ARG A 53 -14.62 -5.67 -29.15
N SER A 54 -13.49 -5.03 -29.42
CA SER A 54 -13.17 -4.33 -30.67
C SER A 54 -12.76 -5.23 -31.84
N HIS A 55 -13.38 -6.41 -32.01
CA HIS A 55 -13.13 -7.29 -33.17
C HIS A 55 -14.38 -7.85 -33.87
N GLY A 56 -15.60 -7.66 -33.34
CA GLY A 56 -16.83 -8.19 -33.95
C GLY A 56 -17.44 -7.36 -35.09
N ARG A 57 -17.06 -6.07 -35.25
CA ARG A 57 -17.77 -5.13 -36.15
C ARG A 57 -17.25 -5.08 -37.59
N LEU A 58 -16.06 -5.61 -37.88
CA LEU A 58 -15.52 -5.65 -39.26
C LEU A 58 -16.14 -6.78 -40.09
N SER A 59 -16.26 -7.98 -39.52
CA SER A 59 -16.77 -9.17 -40.21
C SER A 59 -18.22 -9.00 -40.68
N ILE A 60 -19.11 -8.44 -39.84
CA ILE A 60 -20.53 -8.23 -40.19
C ILE A 60 -20.70 -7.19 -41.31
N ARG A 61 -19.80 -6.19 -41.40
CA ARG A 61 -19.81 -5.22 -42.52
C ARG A 61 -19.36 -5.87 -43.83
N LEU A 62 -18.32 -6.71 -43.83
CA LEU A 62 -17.94 -7.48 -45.02
C LEU A 62 -19.03 -8.45 -45.46
N LEU A 63 -19.68 -9.15 -44.52
CA LEU A 63 -20.74 -10.11 -44.86
C LEU A 63 -21.94 -9.42 -45.53
N ARG A 64 -22.34 -8.24 -45.04
CA ARG A 64 -23.39 -7.41 -45.68
C ARG A 64 -22.96 -6.87 -47.04
N LEU A 65 -21.68 -6.49 -47.21
CA LEU A 65 -21.16 -6.03 -48.49
C LEU A 65 -21.22 -7.16 -49.54
N MET A 66 -20.79 -8.37 -49.19
CA MET A 66 -20.91 -9.54 -50.06
C MET A 66 -22.36 -9.91 -50.38
N LEU A 67 -23.28 -9.79 -49.42
CA LEU A 67 -24.70 -10.06 -49.66
C LEU A 67 -25.32 -9.05 -50.65
N ASN A 68 -25.00 -7.76 -50.51
CA ASN A 68 -25.44 -6.73 -51.46
C ASN A 68 -24.87 -6.97 -52.87
N ILE A 69 -23.58 -7.30 -53.00
CA ILE A 69 -22.94 -7.60 -54.30
C ILE A 69 -23.61 -8.82 -54.96
N LEU A 70 -23.96 -9.86 -54.18
CA LEU A 70 -24.71 -11.00 -54.68
C LEU A 70 -26.12 -10.63 -55.15
N GLN A 71 -26.83 -9.77 -54.40
CA GLN A 71 -28.17 -9.31 -54.79
C GLN A 71 -28.15 -8.45 -56.06
N GLU A 72 -27.18 -7.53 -56.20
CA GLU A 72 -27.00 -6.73 -57.42
C GLU A 72 -26.62 -7.61 -58.63
N ALA A 73 -25.76 -8.61 -58.43
CA ALA A 73 -25.43 -9.57 -59.49
C ALA A 73 -26.66 -10.39 -59.94
N THR A 74 -27.54 -10.80 -59.02
CA THR A 74 -28.81 -11.45 -59.40
C THR A 74 -29.77 -10.52 -60.13
N ALA A 75 -29.87 -9.25 -59.71
CA ALA A 75 -30.72 -8.25 -60.38
C ALA A 75 -30.22 -7.92 -61.81
N MET A 76 -28.90 -7.88 -62.02
CA MET A 76 -28.31 -7.78 -63.37
C MET A 76 -28.60 -9.03 -64.22
N ALA A 77 -28.56 -10.23 -63.64
CA ALA A 77 -28.88 -11.46 -64.37
C ALA A 77 -30.36 -11.54 -64.79
N GLU A 78 -31.28 -11.04 -63.97
CA GLU A 78 -32.71 -11.00 -64.29
C GLU A 78 -33.06 -9.93 -65.33
N THR A 79 -32.48 -8.74 -65.25
CA THR A 79 -32.63 -7.71 -66.30
C THR A 79 -32.06 -8.16 -67.65
N PHE A 80 -30.98 -8.96 -67.66
CA PHE A 80 -30.45 -9.59 -68.87
C PHE A 80 -31.32 -10.75 -69.40
N ARG A 81 -32.16 -11.36 -68.55
CA ARG A 81 -33.12 -12.41 -68.94
C ARG A 81 -34.44 -11.82 -69.46
N ALA A 82 -34.85 -10.65 -68.96
CA ALA A 82 -36.04 -9.93 -69.40
C ALA A 82 -35.91 -9.28 -70.80
N SER A 83 -34.69 -9.03 -71.29
CA SER A 83 -34.46 -8.38 -72.59
C SER A 83 -34.61 -9.29 -73.82
N ARG A 84 -34.72 -10.62 -73.65
CA ARG A 84 -34.89 -11.58 -74.75
C ARG A 84 -36.32 -11.69 -75.31
N GLY A 85 -37.20 -10.74 -74.96
CA GLY A 85 -38.64 -10.81 -75.21
C GLY A 85 -39.22 -9.74 -76.15
N ARG A 86 -38.44 -9.16 -77.09
CA ARG A 86 -38.98 -8.33 -78.19
C ARG A 86 -38.02 -8.23 -79.37
N SER A 87 -38.51 -8.58 -80.56
CA SER A 87 -37.83 -8.39 -81.83
C SER A 87 -37.91 -6.93 -82.30
N PHE A 88 -36.77 -6.25 -82.52
CA PHE A 88 -36.63 -5.31 -83.64
C PHE A 88 -35.16 -5.01 -84.00
N VAL A 89 -34.78 -5.43 -85.20
CA VAL A 89 -33.79 -4.87 -86.15
C VAL A 89 -32.70 -3.90 -85.63
N GLY A 90 -31.43 -4.24 -85.88
CA GLY A 90 -30.49 -3.23 -86.43
C GLY A 90 -29.19 -2.87 -85.69
N ARG A 91 -28.28 -3.84 -85.46
CA ARG A 91 -26.85 -3.70 -85.81
C ARG A 91 -26.06 -4.99 -85.57
N CYS A 92 -25.08 -5.25 -86.45
CA CYS A 92 -24.15 -6.36 -86.32
C CYS A 92 -23.04 -5.97 -85.33
N ALA A 93 -22.89 -6.73 -84.24
CA ALA A 93 -21.73 -6.68 -83.35
C ALA A 93 -21.07 -8.06 -83.39
N THR A 94 -19.78 -8.11 -83.70
CA THR A 94 -19.06 -9.34 -84.01
C THR A 94 -18.70 -10.15 -82.75
N LEU A 95 -18.48 -11.46 -82.93
CA LEU A 95 -18.22 -12.42 -81.84
C LEU A 95 -16.90 -12.19 -81.07
N GLU A 96 -16.08 -11.22 -81.47
CA GLU A 96 -14.76 -10.96 -80.87
C GLU A 96 -14.84 -10.19 -79.54
N ASP A 97 -15.77 -9.24 -79.39
CA ASP A 97 -15.88 -8.40 -78.17
C ASP A 97 -16.31 -9.19 -76.91
N VAL A 98 -17.09 -10.25 -77.11
CA VAL A 98 -17.53 -11.14 -76.03
C VAL A 98 -16.34 -11.97 -75.49
N SER A 99 -15.45 -12.40 -76.38
CA SER A 99 -14.22 -13.14 -76.03
C SER A 99 -13.26 -12.29 -75.18
N ALA A 100 -13.09 -11.01 -75.54
CA ALA A 100 -12.24 -10.08 -74.79
C ALA A 100 -12.78 -9.80 -73.37
N SER A 101 -14.09 -9.67 -73.22
CA SER A 101 -14.73 -9.41 -71.92
C SER A 101 -14.63 -10.61 -70.97
N ILE A 102 -14.86 -11.83 -71.46
CA ILE A 102 -14.74 -13.06 -70.65
C ILE A 102 -13.28 -13.23 -70.18
N LYS A 103 -12.28 -13.03 -71.06
CA LYS A 103 -10.86 -13.11 -70.67
C LYS A 103 -10.48 -12.08 -69.60
N ARG A 104 -10.98 -10.85 -69.66
CA ARG A 104 -10.73 -9.82 -68.64
C ARG A 104 -11.34 -10.19 -67.28
N ILE A 105 -12.56 -10.72 -67.26
CA ILE A 105 -13.21 -11.18 -66.03
C ILE A 105 -12.43 -12.34 -65.40
N SER A 106 -12.00 -13.33 -66.19
CA SER A 106 -11.20 -14.46 -65.69
C SER A 106 -9.84 -14.03 -65.12
N VAL A 107 -9.16 -13.05 -65.73
CA VAL A 107 -7.88 -12.53 -65.21
C VAL A 107 -8.07 -11.75 -63.91
N VAL A 108 -9.11 -10.92 -63.80
CA VAL A 108 -9.44 -10.22 -62.54
C VAL A 108 -9.83 -11.19 -61.44
N PHE A 109 -10.61 -12.23 -61.75
CA PHE A 109 -10.97 -13.26 -60.77
C PHE A 109 -9.74 -14.08 -60.31
N ALA A 110 -8.84 -14.42 -61.24
CA ALA A 110 -7.57 -15.08 -60.92
C ALA A 110 -6.67 -14.21 -60.03
N MET A 111 -6.54 -12.90 -60.33
CA MET A 111 -5.80 -11.96 -59.49
C MET A 111 -6.44 -11.78 -58.10
N LEU A 112 -7.77 -11.70 -57.99
CA LEU A 112 -8.45 -11.65 -56.69
C LEU A 112 -8.26 -12.93 -55.90
N SER A 113 -8.37 -14.10 -56.52
CA SER A 113 -8.13 -15.38 -55.83
C SER A 113 -6.66 -15.57 -55.43
N GLY A 114 -5.71 -15.08 -56.23
CA GLY A 114 -4.29 -15.05 -55.88
C GLY A 114 -4.00 -14.11 -54.71
N ALA A 115 -4.56 -12.91 -54.72
CA ALA A 115 -4.45 -11.96 -53.61
C ALA A 115 -5.12 -12.48 -52.32
N LEU A 116 -6.25 -13.18 -52.43
CA LEU A 116 -6.93 -13.81 -51.30
C LEU A 116 -6.14 -15.00 -50.76
N LEU A 117 -5.50 -15.81 -51.62
CA LEU A 117 -4.58 -16.86 -51.19
C LEU A 117 -3.36 -16.28 -50.49
N ILE A 118 -2.75 -15.21 -51.02
CA ILE A 118 -1.63 -14.52 -50.35
C ILE A 118 -2.07 -13.96 -48.99
N ALA A 119 -3.29 -13.43 -48.87
CA ALA A 119 -3.87 -12.99 -47.60
C ALA A 119 -4.09 -14.14 -46.59
N PHE A 120 -4.33 -15.38 -47.06
CA PHE A 120 -4.44 -16.58 -46.24
C PHE A 120 -3.11 -17.31 -46.00
N THR A 121 -2.07 -17.07 -46.81
CA THR A 121 -0.72 -17.63 -46.65
C THR A 121 0.29 -16.68 -46.03
N TYR A 122 -0.12 -15.46 -45.62
CA TYR A 122 0.56 -14.89 -44.46
C TYR A 122 0.42 -15.93 -43.35
N PRO A 123 1.52 -16.47 -42.79
CA PRO A 123 1.39 -17.18 -41.54
C PRO A 123 0.67 -16.21 -40.62
N SER A 124 -0.32 -16.71 -39.87
CA SER A 124 -0.65 -16.05 -38.62
C SER A 124 0.68 -15.96 -37.89
N VAL A 125 1.31 -14.78 -37.92
CA VAL A 125 2.52 -14.53 -37.17
C VAL A 125 2.06 -14.79 -35.77
N ALA A 126 2.47 -15.95 -35.25
CA ALA A 126 2.15 -16.30 -33.89
C ALA A 126 2.56 -15.07 -33.10
N ARG A 127 1.62 -14.52 -32.32
CA ARG A 127 2.10 -13.85 -31.12
C ARG A 127 3.03 -14.88 -30.51
N LEU A 128 4.31 -14.51 -30.41
CA LEU A 128 5.23 -15.21 -29.54
C LEU A 128 4.67 -14.95 -28.16
N ASP A 129 3.64 -15.73 -27.81
CA ASP A 129 3.08 -15.81 -26.48
C ASP A 129 4.29 -16.08 -25.59
N ALA A 130 4.40 -15.31 -24.51
CA ALA A 130 5.58 -15.31 -23.67
C ALA A 130 5.92 -16.76 -23.30
N PRO A 131 7.19 -17.19 -23.48
CA PRO A 131 7.52 -18.61 -23.57
C PRO A 131 6.93 -19.40 -22.40
N ASP A 132 6.07 -20.36 -22.74
CA ASP A 132 5.25 -21.13 -21.80
C ASP A 132 6.09 -21.90 -20.77
N ALA A 133 7.36 -22.13 -21.08
CA ALA A 133 8.37 -22.74 -20.22
C ALA A 133 9.70 -21.99 -20.25
N PHE A 134 10.38 -21.99 -19.10
CA PHE A 134 11.72 -21.45 -18.91
C PHE A 134 12.61 -22.48 -18.19
N ALA A 135 13.91 -22.41 -18.43
CA ALA A 135 14.91 -23.20 -17.72
C ALA A 135 16.10 -22.32 -17.33
N ILE A 136 16.36 -22.18 -16.03
CA ILE A 136 17.57 -21.52 -15.52
C ILE A 136 18.61 -22.61 -15.31
N LYS A 137 19.65 -22.65 -16.14
CA LYS A 137 20.69 -23.71 -16.12
C LYS A 137 21.94 -23.28 -15.34
N ASP A 138 22.75 -24.24 -14.91
CA ASP A 138 24.10 -24.03 -14.36
C ASP A 138 24.20 -23.06 -13.16
N ALA A 139 23.10 -22.78 -12.46
CA ALA A 139 23.04 -21.82 -11.35
C ALA A 139 23.26 -22.48 -9.98
N GLN A 140 23.69 -21.69 -8.99
CA GLN A 140 23.52 -22.09 -7.59
C GLN A 140 22.04 -21.88 -7.20
N ILE A 141 21.41 -22.85 -6.53
CA ILE A 141 19.99 -22.78 -6.18
C ILE A 141 19.85 -22.86 -4.67
N VAL A 142 19.41 -21.76 -4.04
CA VAL A 142 19.05 -21.73 -2.63
C VAL A 142 17.55 -22.00 -2.53
N THR A 143 17.17 -23.14 -1.94
CA THR A 143 15.75 -23.58 -1.95
C THR A 143 14.83 -22.80 -1.02
N GLY A 144 15.37 -22.01 -0.07
CA GLY A 144 14.60 -21.32 0.98
C GLY A 144 14.41 -22.16 2.26
N ALA A 145 14.57 -23.48 2.19
CA ALA A 145 14.46 -24.40 3.34
C ALA A 145 15.81 -24.76 4.00
N GLY A 146 16.89 -24.04 3.67
CA GLY A 146 18.26 -24.32 4.12
C GLY A 146 19.07 -25.29 3.23
N LYS A 147 18.44 -25.96 2.27
CA LYS A 147 19.16 -26.75 1.25
C LYS A 147 19.64 -25.84 0.12
N THR A 148 20.92 -25.93 -0.22
CA THR A 148 21.53 -25.26 -1.38
C THR A 148 22.06 -26.30 -2.35
N ILE A 149 21.74 -26.16 -3.64
CA ILE A 149 22.32 -26.95 -4.73
C ILE A 149 23.43 -26.09 -5.34
N ALA A 150 24.68 -26.57 -5.29
CA ALA A 150 25.85 -25.77 -5.69
C ALA A 150 25.84 -25.42 -7.18
N LYS A 151 25.40 -26.37 -8.02
CA LYS A 151 25.21 -26.18 -9.46
C LYS A 151 24.03 -27.03 -9.92
N GLY A 152 22.98 -26.40 -10.41
CA GLY A 152 21.77 -27.10 -10.84
C GLY A 152 20.93 -26.30 -11.83
N THR A 153 19.80 -26.88 -12.18
CA THR A 153 18.83 -26.31 -13.12
C THR A 153 17.44 -26.26 -12.48
N VAL A 154 16.73 -25.15 -12.69
CA VAL A 154 15.30 -24.99 -12.34
C VAL A 154 14.51 -24.87 -13.63
N VAL A 155 13.50 -25.73 -13.81
CA VAL A 155 12.55 -25.67 -14.94
C VAL A 155 11.17 -25.33 -14.39
N PHE A 156 10.50 -24.38 -15.05
CA PHE A 156 9.14 -23.98 -14.72
C PHE A 156 8.32 -23.75 -15.99
N ARG A 157 7.03 -24.06 -15.92
CA ARG A 157 6.08 -24.00 -17.03
C ARG A 157 4.72 -23.53 -16.52
N LYS A 158 4.06 -22.63 -17.26
CA LYS A 158 2.70 -22.12 -16.94
C LYS A 158 2.56 -21.66 -15.48
N GLY A 159 3.59 -20.96 -14.99
CA GLY A 159 3.64 -20.41 -13.63
C GLY A 159 4.01 -21.37 -12.50
N LEU A 160 4.26 -22.65 -12.78
CA LEU A 160 4.64 -23.65 -11.76
C LEU A 160 6.04 -24.23 -12.01
N ILE A 161 6.77 -24.51 -10.94
CA ILE A 161 8.05 -25.22 -10.97
C ILE A 161 7.78 -26.68 -11.30
N THR A 162 8.34 -27.20 -12.40
CA THR A 162 8.17 -28.61 -12.80
C THR A 162 9.31 -29.48 -12.31
N ASP A 163 10.54 -28.97 -12.33
CA ASP A 163 11.75 -29.74 -12.02
C ASP A 163 12.82 -28.85 -11.37
N VAL A 164 13.54 -29.39 -10.39
CA VAL A 164 14.70 -28.74 -9.76
C VAL A 164 15.72 -29.78 -9.31
N GLY A 165 16.99 -29.58 -9.65
CA GLY A 165 18.06 -30.53 -9.30
C GLY A 165 19.40 -30.24 -9.98
N GLU A 166 20.42 -31.04 -9.66
CA GLU A 166 21.77 -30.94 -10.26
C GLU A 166 21.79 -31.39 -11.73
N SER A 167 21.00 -32.41 -12.06
CA SER A 167 20.82 -32.93 -13.41
C SER A 167 19.32 -32.97 -13.74
N VAL A 168 18.86 -31.99 -14.52
CA VAL A 168 17.45 -31.87 -14.95
C VAL A 168 17.42 -31.81 -16.47
N LYS A 169 16.49 -32.55 -17.08
CA LYS A 169 16.28 -32.52 -18.53
C LYS A 169 15.55 -31.24 -18.92
N ILE A 170 16.25 -30.33 -19.59
CA ILE A 170 15.66 -29.10 -20.13
C ILE A 170 14.70 -29.45 -21.28
N PRO A 171 13.43 -29.00 -21.25
CA PRO A 171 12.50 -29.16 -22.39
C PRO A 171 12.98 -28.39 -23.62
N ALA A 172 12.81 -28.96 -24.81
CA ALA A 172 13.30 -28.36 -26.06
C ALA A 172 12.60 -27.04 -26.45
N ASP A 173 11.41 -26.79 -25.90
CA ASP A 173 10.61 -25.57 -26.06
C ASP A 173 10.84 -24.54 -24.92
N ALA A 174 11.63 -24.88 -23.90
CA ALA A 174 11.89 -23.96 -22.79
C ALA A 174 12.91 -22.88 -23.17
N ARG A 175 12.60 -21.62 -22.82
CA ARG A 175 13.58 -20.54 -22.93
C ARG A 175 14.69 -20.73 -21.89
N VAL A 176 15.88 -21.07 -22.37
CA VAL A 176 17.05 -21.28 -21.52
C VAL A 176 17.68 -19.94 -21.12
N ILE A 177 17.92 -19.79 -19.82
CA ILE A 177 18.66 -18.68 -19.21
C ILE A 177 19.93 -19.27 -18.63
N ASP A 178 21.08 -18.77 -19.07
CA ASP A 178 22.36 -19.17 -18.47
C ASP A 178 22.50 -18.57 -17.08
N GLY A 179 22.59 -19.43 -16.08
CA GLY A 179 22.75 -19.08 -14.67
C GLY A 179 24.18 -19.25 -14.15
N ALA A 180 25.16 -19.52 -15.00
CA ALA A 180 26.55 -19.66 -14.59
C ALA A 180 27.04 -18.44 -13.79
N GLY A 181 27.52 -18.66 -12.57
CA GLY A 181 27.95 -17.60 -11.65
C GLY A 181 26.82 -16.78 -11.01
N MET A 182 25.57 -17.17 -11.22
CA MET A 182 24.38 -16.57 -10.58
C MET A 182 23.77 -17.51 -9.55
N THR A 183 23.04 -16.92 -8.59
CA THR A 183 22.32 -17.66 -7.55
C THR A 183 20.81 -17.40 -7.68
N VAL A 184 20.03 -18.47 -7.67
CA VAL A 184 18.56 -18.46 -7.71
C VAL A 184 18.01 -18.63 -6.30
N TYR A 185 17.07 -17.76 -5.93
CA TYR A 185 16.35 -17.74 -4.66
C TYR A 185 14.84 -17.86 -4.90
N PRO A 186 14.06 -18.32 -3.91
CA PRO A 186 12.61 -18.11 -3.93
C PRO A 186 12.35 -16.60 -3.91
N GLY A 187 11.24 -16.18 -4.52
CA GLY A 187 10.80 -14.80 -4.48
C GLY A 187 10.60 -14.31 -3.04
N LEU A 188 11.11 -13.11 -2.73
CA LEU A 188 11.05 -12.57 -1.37
C LEU A 188 9.62 -12.11 -1.06
N ILE A 189 9.23 -12.25 0.21
CA ILE A 189 7.91 -11.93 0.72
C ILE A 189 8.02 -10.79 1.73
N ASP A 190 7.34 -9.67 1.48
CA ASP A 190 7.17 -8.60 2.48
C ASP A 190 6.03 -8.99 3.44
N GLY A 191 6.35 -9.19 4.71
CA GLY A 191 5.42 -9.72 5.70
C GLY A 191 4.34 -8.75 6.17
N TYR A 192 4.47 -7.44 5.98
CA TYR A 192 3.43 -6.47 6.37
C TYR A 192 3.62 -5.10 5.71
N THR A 193 2.75 -4.78 4.75
CA THR A 193 2.81 -3.52 4.01
C THR A 193 1.40 -3.09 3.55
N ASN A 194 1.30 -1.96 2.85
CA ASN A 194 0.08 -1.48 2.18
C ASN A 194 0.27 -1.34 0.66
N LEU A 195 1.20 -2.09 0.07
CA LEU A 195 1.37 -2.17 -1.38
C LEU A 195 0.06 -2.55 -2.07
N GLY A 196 -0.27 -1.83 -3.15
CA GLY A 196 -1.50 -2.02 -3.93
C GLY A 196 -2.73 -1.33 -3.36
N LEU A 197 -2.71 -0.90 -2.09
CA LEU A 197 -3.79 -0.11 -1.49
C LEU A 197 -3.55 1.38 -1.71
N ALA A 198 -4.65 2.14 -1.83
CA ALA A 198 -4.56 3.60 -1.83
C ALA A 198 -4.01 4.11 -0.50
N ALA A 199 -3.19 5.16 -0.54
CA ALA A 199 -2.87 5.90 0.67
C ALA A 199 -4.18 6.46 1.26
N PRO A 200 -4.40 6.36 2.59
CA PRO A 200 -5.56 6.99 3.20
C PRO A 200 -5.50 8.50 2.92
N ALA A 201 -6.64 9.11 2.59
CA ALA A 201 -6.72 10.55 2.39
C ALA A 201 -6.33 11.24 3.70
N GLN A 202 -5.13 11.82 3.74
CA GLN A 202 -4.69 12.62 4.86
C GLN A 202 -5.53 13.89 4.86
N ALA A 203 -6.29 14.11 5.94
CA ALA A 203 -6.76 15.45 6.24
C ALA A 203 -5.50 16.32 6.35
N GLN A 204 -5.35 17.29 5.44
CA GLN A 204 -4.21 18.20 5.44
C GLN A 204 -4.20 18.90 6.79
N ALA A 205 -3.15 18.68 7.58
CA ALA A 205 -2.91 19.53 8.74
C ALA A 205 -2.78 20.97 8.22
N PRO A 206 -3.58 21.93 8.71
CA PRO A 206 -3.47 23.30 8.25
C PRO A 206 -2.05 23.79 8.51
N ALA A 207 -1.42 24.37 7.50
CA ALA A 207 -0.07 24.91 7.60
C ALA A 207 -0.11 26.11 8.56
N GLY A 208 0.25 25.87 9.83
CA GLY A 208 0.17 26.84 10.91
C GLY A 208 0.98 26.37 12.12
N GLY A 209 2.29 26.62 12.08
CA GLY A 209 3.17 26.35 13.21
C GLY A 209 3.12 27.49 14.23
N GLY A 210 2.90 27.18 15.51
CA GLY A 210 3.11 28.13 16.60
C GLY A 210 2.25 27.91 17.85
N GLY A 211 2.91 27.61 18.98
CA GLY A 211 2.51 27.99 20.36
C GLY A 211 1.23 27.41 20.99
N GLY A 212 0.21 27.05 20.22
CA GLY A 212 -1.13 26.75 20.72
C GLY A 212 -1.47 25.27 20.84
N GLY A 213 -0.59 24.38 21.31
CA GLY A 213 -0.76 22.92 21.20
C GLY A 213 -2.11 22.34 21.67
N ARG A 214 -2.80 23.00 22.62
CA ARG A 214 -4.20 22.68 22.99
C ARG A 214 -5.23 23.47 22.19
N GLN A 215 -5.06 24.78 21.99
CA GLN A 215 -6.04 25.63 21.30
C GLN A 215 -6.11 25.37 19.79
N ALA A 216 -4.99 25.08 19.14
CA ALA A 216 -4.94 24.64 17.75
C ALA A 216 -5.56 23.24 17.57
N ALA A 217 -5.36 22.32 18.53
CA ALA A 217 -6.03 21.02 18.52
C ALA A 217 -7.55 21.15 18.72
N VAL A 218 -7.99 22.03 19.64
CA VAL A 218 -9.42 22.34 19.86
C VAL A 218 -10.02 23.07 18.65
N ALA A 219 -9.30 23.98 18.01
CA ALA A 219 -9.73 24.65 16.78
C ALA A 219 -9.81 23.68 15.59
N ALA A 220 -8.85 22.77 15.42
CA ALA A 220 -8.90 21.71 14.41
C ALA A 220 -9.98 20.65 14.70
N ALA A 221 -10.36 20.45 15.96
CA ALA A 221 -11.52 19.66 16.35
C ALA A 221 -12.84 20.39 16.04
N ALA A 222 -12.91 21.70 16.28
CA ALA A 222 -14.07 22.54 15.97
C ALA A 222 -14.26 22.78 14.45
N ALA A 223 -13.18 22.81 13.68
CA ALA A 223 -13.18 23.05 12.23
C ALA A 223 -13.53 21.82 11.37
N GLY A 224 -13.99 20.72 11.98
CA GLY A 224 -14.48 19.54 11.25
C GLY A 224 -13.41 18.67 10.57
N GLY A 225 -12.11 19.00 10.71
CA GLY A 225 -10.99 18.23 10.14
C GLY A 225 -10.68 16.90 10.83
N GLN A 226 -11.59 16.39 11.68
CA GLN A 226 -11.41 15.14 12.41
C GLN A 226 -11.74 13.93 11.53
N PRO A 227 -10.94 12.85 11.55
CA PRO A 227 -11.32 11.61 10.89
C PRO A 227 -12.63 11.09 11.46
N SER A 228 -13.53 10.62 10.58
CA SER A 228 -14.86 10.15 10.97
C SER A 228 -14.78 8.99 11.99
N PRO A 229 -15.83 8.70 12.77
CA PRO A 229 -15.86 7.55 13.67
C PRO A 229 -15.49 6.23 12.97
N GLU A 230 -15.91 6.05 11.72
CA GLU A 230 -15.61 4.89 10.88
C GLU A 230 -14.11 4.85 10.55
N ALA A 231 -13.52 5.99 10.17
CA ALA A 231 -12.08 6.13 9.90
C ALA A 231 -11.20 5.92 11.16
N ARG A 232 -11.70 6.26 12.35
CA ARG A 232 -10.97 6.11 13.63
C ARG A 232 -11.08 4.72 14.22
N LEU A 233 -12.26 4.11 14.16
CA LEU A 233 -12.51 2.76 14.67
C LEU A 233 -12.05 1.68 13.67
N GLY A 234 -12.06 1.99 12.36
CA GLY A 234 -11.78 1.05 11.28
C GLY A 234 -12.95 0.09 11.03
N ASP A 235 -12.90 -0.69 9.96
CA ASP A 235 -13.92 -1.69 9.64
C ASP A 235 -13.30 -3.11 9.54
N PRO A 236 -13.59 -4.03 10.49
CA PRO A 236 -13.04 -5.39 10.44
C PRO A 236 -13.53 -6.20 9.23
N SER A 237 -14.57 -5.75 8.54
CA SER A 237 -15.13 -6.40 7.35
C SER A 237 -14.56 -5.90 6.02
N LEU A 238 -13.59 -4.98 6.09
CA LEU A 238 -12.91 -4.37 4.96
C LEU A 238 -11.80 -5.29 4.44
N ALA A 239 -11.96 -5.93 3.28
CA ALA A 239 -10.95 -6.81 2.71
C ALA A 239 -9.95 -6.05 1.81
N ALA A 240 -8.64 -6.31 1.99
CA ALA A 240 -7.60 -5.78 1.11
C ALA A 240 -7.76 -6.26 -0.34
N ALA A 241 -8.20 -7.51 -0.54
CA ALA A 241 -8.39 -8.09 -1.87
C ALA A 241 -9.37 -7.28 -2.77
N ASP A 242 -10.38 -6.63 -2.17
CA ASP A 242 -11.35 -5.81 -2.90
C ASP A 242 -10.79 -4.42 -3.28
N GLN A 243 -9.66 -4.02 -2.70
CA GLN A 243 -9.07 -2.68 -2.85
C GLN A 243 -7.72 -2.66 -3.56
N VAL A 244 -6.99 -3.78 -3.55
CA VAL A 244 -5.67 -3.88 -4.17
C VAL A 244 -5.79 -3.57 -5.66
N LYS A 245 -4.97 -2.64 -6.14
CA LYS A 245 -4.86 -2.25 -7.54
C LYS A 245 -3.42 -2.45 -8.03
N PRO A 246 -3.23 -2.91 -9.27
CA PRO A 246 -1.91 -2.88 -9.90
C PRO A 246 -1.44 -1.44 -10.08
N GLY A 247 -0.14 -1.21 -9.95
CA GLY A 247 0.44 0.12 -10.06
C GLY A 247 1.97 0.12 -10.13
N THR A 248 2.54 1.28 -10.43
CA THR A 248 3.99 1.50 -10.51
C THR A 248 4.70 1.30 -9.17
N SER A 249 3.99 1.38 -8.05
CA SER A 249 4.51 1.10 -6.70
C SER A 249 5.03 -0.33 -6.52
N PHE A 250 4.74 -1.25 -7.45
CA PHE A 250 5.33 -2.59 -7.47
C PHE A 250 6.69 -2.66 -8.17
N GLU A 251 7.08 -1.68 -8.98
CA GLU A 251 8.37 -1.70 -9.70
C GLU A 251 9.57 -1.71 -8.73
N ASP A 252 9.60 -0.81 -7.75
CA ASP A 252 10.72 -0.70 -6.82
C ASP A 252 10.89 -1.94 -5.91
N PRO A 253 9.84 -2.53 -5.29
CA PRO A 253 9.95 -3.80 -4.56
C PRO A 253 10.45 -4.95 -5.44
N ARG A 254 9.98 -5.04 -6.69
CA ARG A 254 10.44 -6.07 -7.63
C ARG A 254 11.91 -5.90 -8.01
N SER A 255 12.42 -4.66 -8.09
CA SER A 255 13.84 -4.39 -8.36
C SER A 255 14.80 -4.97 -7.31
N VAL A 256 14.33 -5.16 -6.07
CA VAL A 256 15.09 -5.77 -4.97
C VAL A 256 14.70 -7.23 -4.68
N GLY A 257 13.90 -7.84 -5.57
CA GLY A 257 13.52 -9.27 -5.48
C GLY A 257 12.26 -9.58 -4.66
N VAL A 258 11.50 -8.58 -4.20
CA VAL A 258 10.19 -8.84 -3.59
C VAL A 258 9.19 -9.22 -4.68
N THR A 259 8.64 -10.43 -4.59
CA THR A 259 7.65 -10.96 -5.55
C THR A 259 6.24 -10.99 -4.99
N ALA A 260 6.11 -11.14 -3.67
CA ALA A 260 4.84 -11.20 -2.97
C ALA A 260 4.86 -10.33 -1.70
N ALA A 261 3.69 -9.93 -1.23
CA ALA A 261 3.55 -9.08 -0.05
C ALA A 261 2.23 -9.35 0.68
N LEU A 262 2.23 -9.28 2.01
CA LEU A 262 1.00 -9.18 2.80
C LEU A 262 0.52 -7.73 2.76
N SER A 263 -0.49 -7.46 1.93
CA SER A 263 -1.14 -6.17 1.88
C SER A 263 -2.24 -6.09 2.94
N SER A 264 -2.11 -5.14 3.86
CA SER A 264 -3.06 -4.86 4.93
C SER A 264 -3.54 -3.42 4.85
N PRO A 265 -4.84 -3.15 5.06
CA PRO A 265 -5.28 -1.79 5.35
C PRO A 265 -4.60 -1.29 6.64
N ARG A 266 -4.47 0.03 6.78
CA ARG A 266 -3.76 0.68 7.91
C ARG A 266 -4.63 1.70 8.66
N GLN A 267 -5.91 1.85 8.33
CA GLN A 267 -6.79 2.88 8.88
C GLN A 267 -7.67 2.37 10.02
N GLY A 268 -7.61 3.03 11.17
CA GLY A 268 -8.42 2.71 12.35
C GLY A 268 -7.91 1.55 13.21
N ILE A 269 -8.64 1.23 14.27
CA ILE A 269 -8.29 0.20 15.26
C ILE A 269 -8.46 -1.20 14.68
N PHE A 270 -9.62 -1.52 14.09
CA PHE A 270 -9.81 -2.70 13.26
C PHE A 270 -9.57 -2.31 11.82
N ALA A 271 -8.34 -2.42 11.34
CA ALA A 271 -7.99 -1.91 10.01
C ALA A 271 -8.71 -2.67 8.88
N GLY A 272 -8.99 -3.96 9.09
CA GLY A 272 -9.65 -4.83 8.13
C GLY A 272 -8.93 -6.16 7.99
N GLN A 273 -9.23 -6.87 6.92
CA GLN A 273 -8.64 -8.17 6.59
C GLN A 273 -7.55 -8.00 5.54
N SER A 274 -6.38 -8.58 5.81
CA SER A 274 -5.23 -8.56 4.89
C SER A 274 -5.35 -9.62 3.79
N ALA A 275 -4.67 -9.38 2.68
CA ALA A 275 -4.54 -10.29 1.56
C ALA A 275 -3.05 -10.51 1.22
N LEU A 276 -2.67 -11.75 0.95
CA LEU A 276 -1.37 -12.07 0.36
C LEU A 276 -1.47 -11.87 -1.15
N ILE A 277 -0.63 -10.99 -1.68
CA ILE A 277 -0.64 -10.61 -3.10
C ILE A 277 0.71 -10.89 -3.76
N ASN A 278 0.68 -11.31 -5.02
CA ASN A 278 1.81 -11.19 -5.95
C ASN A 278 1.93 -9.74 -6.46
N LEU A 279 3.15 -9.34 -6.80
CA LEU A 279 3.45 -8.00 -7.33
C LEU A 279 3.44 -7.95 -8.87
N ALA A 280 2.86 -8.95 -9.53
CA ALA A 280 2.64 -8.98 -10.97
C ALA A 280 1.18 -9.36 -11.28
N GLY A 281 0.57 -8.62 -12.20
CA GLY A 281 -0.83 -8.80 -12.61
C GLY A 281 -1.37 -7.53 -13.24
N GLU A 282 -2.19 -7.69 -14.27
CA GLU A 282 -2.88 -6.58 -14.97
C GLU A 282 -4.15 -6.13 -14.24
N ASP A 283 -4.71 -7.00 -13.40
CA ASP A 283 -5.98 -6.83 -12.69
C ASP A 283 -5.83 -7.23 -11.23
N ALA A 284 -6.64 -6.63 -10.34
CA ALA A 284 -6.70 -6.96 -8.91
C ALA A 284 -6.84 -8.47 -8.63
N SER A 285 -7.67 -9.16 -9.41
CA SER A 285 -7.92 -10.61 -9.27
C SER A 285 -6.72 -11.49 -9.61
N LYS A 286 -5.78 -11.01 -10.43
CA LYS A 286 -4.52 -11.72 -10.72
C LYS A 286 -3.45 -11.49 -9.64
N LEU A 287 -3.60 -10.44 -8.83
CA LEU A 287 -2.66 -10.13 -7.75
C LEU A 287 -2.92 -10.99 -6.50
N VAL A 288 -4.18 -11.31 -6.18
CA VAL A 288 -4.53 -11.99 -4.91
C VAL A 288 -4.21 -13.48 -4.96
N LEU A 289 -3.19 -13.91 -4.20
CA LEU A 289 -2.91 -15.33 -3.96
C LEU A 289 -3.84 -15.93 -2.90
N ARG A 290 -4.07 -15.19 -1.81
CA ARG A 290 -4.88 -15.65 -0.68
C ARG A 290 -5.56 -14.48 0.03
N SER A 291 -6.85 -14.62 0.32
CA SER A 291 -7.62 -13.66 1.12
C SER A 291 -8.85 -14.34 1.73
N PRO A 292 -9.26 -13.98 2.96
CA PRO A 292 -8.48 -13.19 3.93
C PRO A 292 -7.32 -14.01 4.52
N VAL A 293 -6.25 -13.33 4.95
CA VAL A 293 -5.08 -13.96 5.58
C VAL A 293 -5.03 -13.71 7.08
N ALA A 294 -5.25 -12.47 7.52
CA ALA A 294 -5.35 -12.11 8.93
C ALA A 294 -6.33 -10.93 9.12
N LEU A 295 -6.90 -10.81 10.31
CA LEU A 295 -7.58 -9.59 10.76
C LEU A 295 -6.55 -8.65 11.42
N THR A 296 -6.38 -7.44 10.90
CA THR A 296 -5.41 -6.47 11.43
C THR A 296 -6.03 -5.59 12.51
N VAL A 297 -5.40 -5.56 13.69
CA VAL A 297 -5.78 -4.75 14.86
C VAL A 297 -4.62 -3.85 15.29
N GLN A 298 -4.90 -2.58 15.58
CA GLN A 298 -3.90 -1.55 15.87
C GLN A 298 -4.20 -0.83 17.18
N PHE A 299 -3.17 -0.52 17.98
CA PHE A 299 -3.29 0.27 19.21
C PHE A 299 -3.27 1.80 18.94
N SER A 300 -3.95 2.26 17.90
CA SER A 300 -4.08 3.68 17.59
C SER A 300 -5.20 4.34 18.40
N ALA A 301 -4.93 5.51 18.97
CA ALA A 301 -5.94 6.37 19.58
C ALA A 301 -6.38 7.42 18.55
N GLY A 302 -7.39 7.09 17.74
CA GLY A 302 -7.72 7.82 16.51
C GLY A 302 -8.22 9.27 16.68
N GLY A 303 -8.44 9.75 17.91
CA GLY A 303 -9.04 11.06 18.17
C GLY A 303 -8.15 12.14 18.79
N GLY A 304 -6.99 11.80 19.36
CA GLY A 304 -6.21 12.76 20.15
C GLY A 304 -7.04 13.47 21.25
N PHE A 305 -6.72 14.74 21.54
CA PHE A 305 -7.52 15.56 22.46
C PHE A 305 -8.66 16.27 21.71
N GLY A 306 -9.87 15.71 21.79
CA GLY A 306 -11.10 16.29 21.23
C GLY A 306 -11.77 15.46 20.12
N GLY A 307 -11.04 14.62 19.39
CA GLY A 307 -11.55 13.82 18.26
C GLY A 307 -12.34 12.56 18.63
N GLY A 308 -13.17 12.63 19.68
CA GLY A 308 -14.11 11.57 20.08
C GLY A 308 -13.47 10.28 20.64
N TYR A 309 -14.32 9.34 21.06
CA TYR A 309 -13.88 8.05 21.60
C TYR A 309 -13.33 7.12 20.49
N PRO A 310 -12.21 6.40 20.70
CA PRO A 310 -11.31 6.48 21.85
C PRO A 310 -10.22 7.55 21.68
N SER A 311 -9.99 8.32 22.75
CA SER A 311 -8.96 9.37 22.85
C SER A 311 -7.71 8.95 23.63
N SER A 312 -7.67 7.69 24.12
CA SER A 312 -6.55 7.16 24.90
C SER A 312 -6.31 5.68 24.61
N LEU A 313 -5.12 5.18 24.93
CA LEU A 313 -4.78 3.76 24.79
C LEU A 313 -5.70 2.85 25.62
N MET A 314 -6.15 3.30 26.80
CA MET A 314 -7.14 2.57 27.60
C MET A 314 -8.48 2.47 26.87
N GLY A 315 -8.93 3.56 26.23
CA GLY A 315 -10.12 3.56 25.38
C GLY A 315 -9.97 2.63 24.17
N THR A 316 -8.82 2.62 23.50
CA THR A 316 -8.54 1.72 22.38
C THR A 316 -8.60 0.25 22.82
N VAL A 317 -7.99 -0.11 23.97
CA VAL A 317 -8.07 -1.47 24.52
C VAL A 317 -9.50 -1.84 24.93
N ALA A 318 -10.23 -0.92 25.56
CA ALA A 318 -11.64 -1.13 25.92
C ALA A 318 -12.51 -1.35 24.66
N TYR A 319 -12.31 -0.59 23.59
CA TYR A 319 -13.01 -0.77 22.33
C TYR A 319 -12.71 -2.12 21.65
N ILE A 320 -11.44 -2.55 21.64
CA ILE A 320 -11.05 -3.88 21.12
C ILE A 320 -11.76 -4.98 21.90
N ARG A 321 -11.73 -4.93 23.24
CA ARG A 321 -12.40 -5.91 24.11
C ARG A 321 -13.91 -5.91 23.90
N GLN A 322 -14.55 -4.73 23.89
CA GLN A 322 -15.99 -4.60 23.63
C GLN A 322 -16.39 -5.23 22.30
N SER A 323 -15.66 -4.93 21.22
CA SER A 323 -15.95 -5.48 19.89
C SER A 323 -15.89 -7.02 19.84
N PHE A 324 -14.96 -7.64 20.58
CA PHE A 324 -14.91 -9.11 20.69
C PHE A 324 -16.01 -9.68 21.61
N TYR A 325 -16.41 -8.98 22.68
CA TYR A 325 -17.58 -9.37 23.48
C TYR A 325 -18.89 -9.26 22.69
N ASP A 326 -19.08 -8.20 21.91
CA ASP A 326 -20.24 -8.01 21.04
C ASP A 326 -20.29 -9.11 19.97
N ALA A 327 -19.14 -9.49 19.41
CA ALA A 327 -19.06 -10.59 18.45
C ALA A 327 -19.29 -11.98 19.08
N LEU A 328 -18.93 -12.19 20.35
CA LEU A 328 -19.32 -13.39 21.10
C LEU A 328 -20.84 -13.42 21.34
N HIS A 329 -21.43 -12.30 21.76
CA HIS A 329 -22.87 -12.19 21.96
C HIS A 329 -23.65 -12.45 20.65
N TYR A 330 -23.22 -11.83 19.55
CA TYR A 330 -23.77 -12.01 18.21
C TYR A 330 -23.76 -13.47 17.74
N ARG A 331 -22.66 -14.20 18.01
CA ARG A 331 -22.58 -15.65 17.75
C ARG A 331 -23.65 -16.41 18.53
N ASP A 332 -23.76 -16.15 19.83
CA ASP A 332 -24.67 -16.86 20.72
C ASP A 332 -26.14 -16.58 20.38
N GLU A 333 -26.47 -15.38 19.88
CA GLU A 333 -27.79 -15.06 19.33
C GLU A 333 -28.11 -15.85 18.05
N ILE A 334 -27.17 -15.91 17.10
CA ILE A 334 -27.31 -16.69 15.87
C ILE A 334 -27.47 -18.18 16.19
N GLU A 335 -26.67 -18.74 17.09
CA GLU A 335 -26.77 -20.13 17.51
C GLU A 335 -28.10 -20.42 18.22
N ARG A 336 -28.56 -19.52 19.09
CA ARG A 336 -29.89 -19.61 19.73
C ARG A 336 -31.01 -19.61 18.69
N TYR A 337 -30.97 -18.71 17.71
CA TYR A 337 -31.95 -18.63 16.63
C TYR A 337 -31.93 -19.90 15.77
N ASN A 338 -30.75 -20.36 15.33
CA ASN A 338 -30.59 -21.55 14.51
C ASN A 338 -31.05 -22.84 15.21
N ARG A 339 -30.90 -22.92 16.53
CA ARG A 339 -31.37 -24.04 17.36
C ARG A 339 -32.89 -24.04 17.55
N ILE A 340 -33.50 -22.89 17.85
CA ILE A 340 -34.92 -22.81 18.23
C ILE A 340 -35.84 -22.62 17.01
N LYS A 341 -35.41 -21.81 16.02
CA LYS A 341 -36.06 -21.50 14.72
C LYS A 341 -37.45 -20.85 14.74
N ARG A 342 -38.30 -21.11 15.75
CA ARG A 342 -39.68 -20.60 15.87
C ARG A 342 -39.90 -19.91 17.21
N GLY A 343 -40.62 -18.79 17.22
CA GLY A 343 -40.91 -18.04 18.46
C GLY A 343 -39.72 -17.23 19.01
N VAL A 344 -38.66 -17.05 18.21
CA VAL A 344 -37.51 -16.19 18.52
C VAL A 344 -37.30 -15.27 17.32
N ASN A 345 -37.07 -13.98 17.58
CA ASN A 345 -36.78 -13.02 16.51
C ASN A 345 -35.47 -13.39 15.81
N ARG A 346 -35.42 -13.20 14.50
CA ARG A 346 -34.19 -13.38 13.72
C ARG A 346 -33.20 -12.26 14.09
N PRO A 347 -31.95 -12.58 14.49
CA PRO A 347 -30.93 -11.56 14.71
C PRO A 347 -30.70 -10.71 13.46
N GLU A 348 -30.42 -9.42 13.66
CA GLU A 348 -30.01 -8.54 12.58
C GLU A 348 -28.64 -8.95 12.04
N HIS A 349 -28.32 -8.64 10.78
CA HIS A 349 -27.04 -9.01 10.20
C HIS A 349 -26.05 -7.84 10.27
N ASP A 350 -25.19 -7.83 11.29
CA ASP A 350 -24.08 -6.90 11.37
C ASP A 350 -22.85 -7.47 10.63
N ARG A 351 -22.42 -6.77 9.58
CA ARG A 351 -21.26 -7.14 8.74
C ARG A 351 -19.93 -7.10 9.52
N ARG A 352 -19.78 -6.19 10.48
CA ARG A 352 -18.56 -5.99 11.28
C ARG A 352 -18.44 -7.11 12.32
N LEU A 353 -19.53 -7.41 13.05
CA LEU A 353 -19.55 -8.52 14.02
C LEU A 353 -19.45 -9.89 13.33
N ALA A 354 -20.01 -10.03 12.11
CA ALA A 354 -19.80 -11.21 11.28
C ALA A 354 -18.33 -11.39 10.86
N ALA A 355 -17.63 -10.31 10.51
CA ALA A 355 -16.22 -10.36 10.12
C ALA A 355 -15.25 -10.71 11.26
N LEU A 356 -15.67 -10.55 12.53
CA LEU A 356 -14.90 -10.99 13.70
C LEU A 356 -15.07 -12.49 14.02
N GLN A 357 -16.09 -13.17 13.46
CA GLN A 357 -16.36 -14.58 13.76
C GLN A 357 -15.21 -15.54 13.41
N PRO A 358 -14.53 -15.43 12.24
CA PRO A 358 -13.40 -16.31 11.92
C PRO A 358 -12.23 -16.15 12.89
N ALA A 359 -12.03 -14.96 13.46
CA ALA A 359 -10.98 -14.69 14.44
C ALA A 359 -11.28 -15.37 15.80
N ILE A 360 -12.51 -15.26 16.29
CA ILE A 360 -12.96 -15.88 17.56
C ILE A 360 -12.99 -17.41 17.46
N LYS A 361 -13.29 -17.96 16.28
CA LYS A 361 -13.19 -19.40 16.01
C LYS A 361 -11.75 -19.91 15.87
N GLY A 362 -10.76 -19.00 15.75
CA GLY A 362 -9.38 -19.35 15.44
C GLY A 362 -9.19 -19.87 14.00
N GLU A 363 -10.12 -19.60 13.09
CA GLU A 363 -9.99 -19.90 11.66
C GLU A 363 -9.08 -18.86 10.96
N LEU A 364 -9.16 -17.59 11.40
CA LEU A 364 -8.37 -16.46 10.89
C LEU A 364 -7.46 -15.93 12.02
N PRO A 365 -6.13 -15.81 11.81
CA PRO A 365 -5.26 -15.17 12.79
C PRO A 365 -5.52 -13.66 12.92
N VAL A 366 -5.17 -13.10 14.08
CA VAL A 366 -5.28 -11.66 14.37
C VAL A 366 -3.89 -11.05 14.41
N LEU A 367 -3.61 -10.18 13.45
CA LEU A 367 -2.35 -9.45 13.32
C LEU A 367 -2.44 -8.18 14.18
N PHE A 368 -1.73 -8.17 15.32
CA PHE A 368 -1.64 -7.02 16.21
C PHE A 368 -0.42 -6.16 15.85
N VAL A 369 -0.66 -4.91 15.45
CA VAL A 369 0.41 -3.93 15.21
C VAL A 369 0.90 -3.37 16.54
N ALA A 370 2.08 -3.81 16.96
CA ALA A 370 2.63 -3.57 18.30
C ALA A 370 4.16 -3.44 18.24
N ASN A 371 4.68 -2.25 18.53
CA ASN A 371 6.12 -1.97 18.49
C ASN A 371 6.80 -2.07 19.86
N SER A 372 6.14 -1.63 20.94
CA SER A 372 6.69 -1.71 22.30
C SER A 372 6.44 -3.05 22.96
N ASP A 373 7.28 -3.41 23.93
CA ASP A 373 7.08 -4.60 24.78
C ASP A 373 5.76 -4.53 25.57
N GLY A 374 5.31 -3.32 25.95
CA GLY A 374 3.99 -3.09 26.53
C GLY A 374 2.85 -3.40 25.56
N ASP A 375 2.97 -3.02 24.28
CA ASP A 375 1.95 -3.31 23.25
C ASP A 375 1.86 -4.79 22.95
N ILE A 376 3.01 -5.47 22.87
CA ILE A 376 3.06 -6.91 22.67
C ILE A 376 2.41 -7.63 23.85
N ARG A 377 2.74 -7.26 25.10
CA ARG A 377 2.11 -7.85 26.30
C ARG A 377 0.58 -7.64 26.31
N ARG A 378 0.08 -6.47 25.90
CA ARG A 378 -1.36 -6.19 25.83
C ARG A 378 -2.06 -6.96 24.70
N ALA A 379 -1.46 -7.06 23.51
CA ALA A 379 -1.96 -7.91 22.43
C ALA A 379 -2.10 -9.38 22.88
N LEU A 380 -1.07 -9.89 23.56
CA LEU A 380 -1.04 -11.25 24.09
C LEU A 380 -2.11 -11.50 25.17
N MET A 381 -2.36 -10.53 26.07
CA MET A 381 -3.46 -10.61 27.05
C MET A 381 -4.85 -10.65 26.38
N ILE A 382 -5.08 -9.81 25.37
CA ILE A 382 -6.34 -9.81 24.59
C ILE A 382 -6.51 -11.14 23.85
N ALA A 383 -5.43 -11.69 23.29
CA ALA A 383 -5.46 -12.99 22.62
C ALA A 383 -5.79 -14.14 23.58
N ASP A 384 -5.22 -14.15 24.79
CA ASP A 384 -5.54 -15.15 25.82
C ASP A 384 -7.00 -15.11 26.28
N GLU A 385 -7.56 -13.90 26.38
CA GLU A 385 -8.93 -13.64 26.84
C GLU A 385 -9.97 -14.18 25.85
N PHE A 386 -9.82 -13.87 24.56
CA PHE A 386 -10.77 -14.26 23.51
C PHE A 386 -10.35 -15.51 22.71
N LYS A 387 -9.29 -16.22 23.13
CA LYS A 387 -8.72 -17.42 22.47
C LYS A 387 -8.33 -17.21 21.00
N LEU A 388 -7.86 -16.00 20.68
CA LEU A 388 -7.42 -15.62 19.34
C LEU A 388 -6.08 -16.29 19.02
N LYS A 389 -5.76 -16.42 17.72
CA LYS A 389 -4.42 -16.79 17.23
C LYS A 389 -3.64 -15.52 16.88
N PRO A 390 -2.75 -14.98 17.75
CA PRO A 390 -2.07 -13.72 17.49
C PRO A 390 -0.89 -13.88 16.53
N ILE A 391 -0.67 -12.86 15.71
CA ILE A 391 0.59 -12.57 15.01
C ILE A 391 0.99 -11.16 15.43
N ILE A 392 2.25 -10.92 15.79
CA ILE A 392 2.71 -9.58 16.19
C ILE A 392 3.41 -8.91 15.00
N ALA A 393 2.95 -7.75 14.55
CA ALA A 393 3.56 -6.98 13.48
C ALA A 393 4.22 -5.68 13.99
N GLY A 394 5.31 -5.28 13.34
CA GLY A 394 6.13 -4.13 13.73
C GLY A 394 7.24 -4.56 14.69
N ALA A 395 6.85 -4.95 15.91
CA ALA A 395 7.69 -5.69 16.87
C ALA A 395 9.10 -5.13 17.14
N MET A 396 9.32 -3.83 16.99
CA MET A 396 10.64 -3.20 17.12
C MET A 396 11.36 -3.53 18.44
N TYR A 397 10.62 -3.65 19.54
CA TYR A 397 11.12 -4.07 20.85
C TYR A 397 10.80 -5.55 21.21
N GLY A 398 10.33 -6.36 20.25
CA GLY A 398 9.94 -7.75 20.45
C GLY A 398 11.04 -8.64 21.02
N TYR A 399 12.31 -8.32 20.76
CA TYR A 399 13.46 -9.00 21.35
C TYR A 399 13.50 -8.92 22.89
N ARG A 400 12.79 -7.97 23.52
CA ARG A 400 12.69 -7.84 25.00
C ARG A 400 11.64 -8.76 25.63
N VAL A 401 10.81 -9.39 24.82
CA VAL A 401 9.71 -10.30 25.21
C VAL A 401 9.76 -11.61 24.42
N ALA A 402 10.94 -11.94 23.88
CA ALA A 402 11.17 -13.11 23.04
C ALA A 402 10.91 -14.43 23.79
N ASP A 403 11.17 -14.45 25.10
CA ASP A 403 10.81 -15.52 26.04
C ASP A 403 9.29 -15.81 26.03
N ILE A 404 8.48 -14.76 26.18
CA ILE A 404 7.01 -14.85 26.22
C ILE A 404 6.46 -15.23 24.84
N LEU A 405 7.01 -14.64 23.78
CA LEU A 405 6.65 -14.97 22.40
C LEU A 405 6.96 -16.45 22.09
N LYS A 406 8.13 -16.94 22.52
CA LYS A 406 8.53 -18.35 22.34
C LYS A 406 7.63 -19.30 23.15
N ALA A 407 7.41 -19.01 24.44
CA ALA A 407 6.59 -19.85 25.31
C ALA A 407 5.16 -20.04 24.80
N ARG A 408 4.64 -19.05 24.07
CA ARG A 408 3.30 -19.05 23.46
C ARG A 408 3.30 -19.45 21.97
N SER A 409 4.46 -19.77 21.39
CA SER A 409 4.65 -20.04 19.97
C SER A 409 4.10 -18.95 19.02
N VAL A 410 4.19 -17.69 19.43
CA VAL A 410 3.62 -16.55 18.69
C VAL A 410 4.60 -16.06 17.61
N PRO A 411 4.20 -16.07 16.33
CA PRO A 411 5.04 -15.58 15.24
C PRO A 411 5.11 -14.05 15.21
N VAL A 412 6.22 -13.54 14.68
CA VAL A 412 6.55 -12.10 14.64
C VAL A 412 6.86 -11.63 13.22
N ILE A 413 6.23 -10.55 12.77
CA ILE A 413 6.63 -9.80 11.58
C ILE A 413 7.42 -8.57 12.05
N LEU A 414 8.74 -8.67 11.99
CA LEU A 414 9.66 -7.64 12.46
C LEU A 414 9.84 -6.54 11.40
N SER A 415 9.56 -5.29 11.77
CA SER A 415 9.85 -4.13 10.94
C SER A 415 11.35 -3.93 10.81
N LEU A 416 11.83 -3.78 9.58
CA LEU A 416 13.19 -3.36 9.28
C LEU A 416 13.36 -1.84 9.24
N ASP A 417 12.29 -1.06 9.48
CA ASP A 417 12.33 0.41 9.54
C ASP A 417 13.02 0.89 10.83
N PHE A 418 14.35 0.73 10.85
CA PHE A 418 15.20 1.07 12.00
C PHE A 418 15.28 2.58 12.20
N PRO A 419 15.26 3.07 13.46
CA PRO A 419 15.28 4.51 13.75
C PRO A 419 16.58 5.15 13.30
N LYS A 420 16.47 6.22 12.51
CA LYS A 420 17.57 7.04 11.97
C LYS A 420 17.77 8.28 12.86
N ARG A 421 18.89 8.99 12.71
CA ARG A 421 19.00 10.38 13.22
C ARG A 421 18.18 11.26 12.27
N ALA A 422 17.50 12.29 12.79
CA ALA A 422 16.78 13.21 11.91
C ALA A 422 17.80 14.02 11.10
N ALA A 423 17.50 14.29 9.83
CA ALA A 423 18.50 14.80 8.87
C ALA A 423 18.78 16.31 9.02
N ASP A 424 18.02 16.97 9.88
CA ASP A 424 17.99 18.39 10.18
C ASP A 424 18.55 18.74 11.58
N GLN A 425 18.77 17.74 12.44
CA GLN A 425 19.47 17.92 13.71
C GLN A 425 20.95 18.23 13.46
N THR A 426 21.48 19.28 14.08
CA THR A 426 22.93 19.54 14.03
C THR A 426 23.69 18.48 14.82
N ASP A 427 24.99 18.34 14.58
CA ASP A 427 25.82 17.37 15.32
C ASP A 427 25.87 17.69 16.83
N ASP A 428 25.63 18.96 17.19
CA ASP A 428 25.67 19.52 18.55
C ASP A 428 24.38 19.31 19.37
N GLU A 429 23.30 18.80 18.76
CA GLU A 429 22.06 18.48 19.49
C GLU A 429 22.17 17.13 20.22
N ASP A 430 22.01 17.17 21.55
CA ASP A 430 22.06 16.01 22.44
C ASP A 430 20.88 15.04 22.20
N GLU A 431 21.14 13.93 21.50
CA GLU A 431 20.20 12.81 21.41
C GLU A 431 20.06 12.09 22.77
N THR A 432 18.84 11.70 23.15
CA THR A 432 18.66 11.05 24.44
C THR A 432 19.32 9.67 24.48
N LEU A 433 19.83 9.26 25.65
CA LEU A 433 20.34 7.89 25.87
C LEU A 433 19.34 6.79 25.48
N ARG A 434 18.03 7.10 25.49
CA ARG A 434 16.97 6.18 25.05
C ARG A 434 17.02 5.96 23.54
N GLU A 435 17.14 7.03 22.76
CA GLU A 435 17.18 7.00 21.29
C GLU A 435 18.48 6.36 20.79
N LEU A 436 19.62 6.75 21.37
CA LEU A 436 20.93 6.15 21.09
C LEU A 436 20.91 4.63 21.36
N ARG A 437 20.39 4.22 22.52
CA ARG A 437 20.23 2.79 22.86
C ARG A 437 19.26 2.09 21.91
N GLN A 438 18.15 2.74 21.52
CA GLN A 438 17.20 2.14 20.58
C GLN A 438 17.85 1.91 19.21
N ARG A 439 18.57 2.90 18.66
CA ARG A 439 19.30 2.81 17.39
C ARG A 439 20.37 1.70 17.43
N ALA A 440 21.13 1.59 18.51
CA ALA A 440 22.16 0.56 18.68
C ALA A 440 21.58 -0.87 18.86
N GLU A 441 20.40 -1.02 19.46
CA GLU A 441 19.84 -2.32 19.83
C GLU A 441 18.83 -2.89 18.81
N THR A 442 18.19 -2.04 18.01
CA THR A 442 17.14 -2.49 17.06
C THR A 442 17.68 -3.44 15.97
N PRO A 443 18.85 -3.19 15.33
CA PRO A 443 19.41 -4.12 14.34
C PRO A 443 19.73 -5.52 14.90
N LYS A 444 20.06 -5.60 16.20
CA LYS A 444 20.32 -6.87 16.93
C LYS A 444 19.04 -7.65 17.26
N GLY A 445 17.86 -7.03 17.07
CA GLY A 445 16.57 -7.61 17.47
C GLY A 445 16.26 -8.93 16.76
N ALA A 446 16.55 -9.01 15.46
CA ALA A 446 16.31 -10.23 14.67
C ALA A 446 17.18 -11.40 15.15
N ALA A 447 18.48 -11.16 15.40
CA ALA A 447 19.40 -12.17 15.93
C ALA A 447 18.94 -12.71 17.30
N ARG A 448 18.42 -11.86 18.18
CA ARG A 448 17.87 -12.26 19.48
C ARG A 448 16.58 -13.06 19.37
N LEU A 449 15.68 -12.72 18.43
CA LEU A 449 14.47 -13.50 18.17
C LEU A 449 14.82 -14.90 17.64
N ALA A 450 15.81 -14.99 16.73
CA ALA A 450 16.36 -16.26 16.24
C ALA A 450 16.98 -17.11 17.37
N GLN A 451 17.81 -16.50 18.23
CA GLN A 451 18.42 -17.16 19.39
C GLN A 451 17.38 -17.68 20.40
N ALA A 452 16.27 -16.96 20.59
CA ALA A 452 15.14 -17.42 21.40
C ALA A 452 14.26 -18.48 20.67
N GLY A 453 14.55 -18.80 19.41
CA GLY A 453 13.77 -19.73 18.59
C GLY A 453 12.35 -19.24 18.27
N VAL A 454 12.11 -17.92 18.29
CA VAL A 454 10.85 -17.30 17.88
C VAL A 454 10.80 -17.29 16.35
N LYS A 455 9.73 -17.84 15.74
CA LYS A 455 9.57 -17.76 14.27
C LYS A 455 9.27 -16.31 13.87
N PHE A 456 10.11 -15.73 13.04
CA PHE A 456 9.92 -14.38 12.53
C PHE A 456 9.99 -14.28 11.01
N ALA A 457 9.34 -13.24 10.48
CA ALA A 457 9.41 -12.76 9.11
C ALA A 457 9.76 -11.26 9.13
N PHE A 458 10.13 -10.68 7.99
CA PHE A 458 10.45 -9.25 7.90
C PHE A 458 9.35 -8.45 7.21
N SER A 459 9.23 -7.16 7.55
CA SER A 459 8.43 -6.19 6.81
C SER A 459 9.18 -4.91 6.47
N SER A 460 8.84 -4.31 5.32
CA SER A 460 9.43 -3.03 4.89
C SER A 460 8.92 -1.83 5.68
N GLY A 461 7.67 -1.88 6.17
CA GLY A 461 7.07 -0.81 6.97
C GLY A 461 6.82 0.46 6.16
N SER A 462 7.71 1.45 6.31
CA SER A 462 7.72 2.70 5.52
C SER A 462 9.04 2.91 4.77
N LEU A 463 9.90 1.88 4.69
CA LEU A 463 11.17 1.95 3.99
C LEU A 463 11.01 2.09 2.47
N ARG A 464 12.01 2.74 1.85
CA ARG A 464 12.26 2.61 0.41
C ARG A 464 12.74 1.17 0.15
N PRO A 465 12.36 0.51 -0.97
CA PRO A 465 12.76 -0.88 -1.21
C PRO A 465 14.27 -1.14 -1.21
N GLN A 466 15.10 -0.17 -1.64
CA GLN A 466 16.57 -0.30 -1.55
C GLN A 466 17.07 -0.36 -0.09
N ASP A 467 16.41 0.33 0.84
CA ASP A 467 16.77 0.32 2.26
C ASP A 467 16.35 -1.02 2.94
N PHE A 468 15.40 -1.77 2.36
CA PHE A 468 14.90 -3.04 2.91
C PHE A 468 16.02 -4.09 2.99
N ILE A 469 16.64 -4.42 1.84
CA ILE A 469 17.75 -5.39 1.80
C ILE A 469 18.96 -4.87 2.59
N ALA A 470 19.26 -3.57 2.51
CA ALA A 470 20.35 -2.97 3.30
C ALA A 470 20.13 -3.11 4.83
N ASN A 471 18.88 -3.09 5.30
CA ASN A 471 18.57 -3.31 6.72
C ASN A 471 18.51 -4.81 7.10
N VAL A 472 18.20 -5.73 6.17
CA VAL A 472 18.47 -7.18 6.36
C VAL A 472 19.96 -7.42 6.53
N GLN A 473 20.80 -6.82 5.68
CA GLN A 473 22.26 -6.93 5.75
C GLN A 473 22.78 -6.44 7.11
N LYS A 474 22.29 -5.30 7.63
CA LYS A 474 22.63 -4.82 8.98
C LYS A 474 22.22 -5.80 10.08
N ALA A 475 21.09 -6.50 9.96
CA ALA A 475 20.69 -7.52 10.93
C ALA A 475 21.66 -8.72 10.92
N VAL A 476 22.15 -9.12 9.75
CA VAL A 476 23.19 -10.16 9.58
C VAL A 476 24.53 -9.69 10.15
N GLU A 477 24.96 -8.47 9.86
CA GLU A 477 26.16 -7.84 10.46
C GLU A 477 26.06 -7.75 12.00
N ASN A 478 24.84 -7.71 12.56
CA ASN A 478 24.55 -7.70 14.00
C ASN A 478 24.25 -9.10 14.59
N GLY A 479 24.63 -10.17 13.89
CA GLY A 479 24.66 -11.54 14.44
C GLY A 479 23.52 -12.46 14.03
N LEU A 480 22.66 -12.06 13.08
CA LEU A 480 21.70 -12.98 12.45
C LEU A 480 22.41 -13.86 11.40
N SER A 481 22.11 -15.16 11.33
CA SER A 481 22.67 -16.00 10.27
C SER A 481 22.03 -15.68 8.91
N LYS A 482 22.79 -15.82 7.81
CA LYS A 482 22.26 -15.60 6.46
C LYS A 482 21.10 -16.54 6.12
N ASP A 483 21.16 -17.79 6.57
CA ASP A 483 20.08 -18.76 6.34
C ASP A 483 18.80 -18.33 7.04
N GLU A 484 18.86 -17.96 8.32
CA GLU A 484 17.67 -17.54 9.06
C GLU A 484 17.09 -16.21 8.51
N ALA A 485 17.94 -15.31 8.02
CA ALA A 485 17.52 -14.12 7.29
C ALA A 485 16.76 -14.45 5.99
N LEU A 486 17.26 -15.41 5.20
CA LEU A 486 16.60 -15.87 3.98
C LEU A 486 15.29 -16.60 4.29
N ARG A 487 15.25 -17.45 5.33
CA ARG A 487 14.02 -18.11 5.80
C ARG A 487 12.97 -17.09 6.23
N ALA A 488 13.37 -16.03 6.95
CA ALA A 488 12.49 -14.93 7.35
C ALA A 488 11.96 -14.08 6.17
N LEU A 489 12.68 -14.02 5.05
CA LEU A 489 12.22 -13.38 3.80
C LEU A 489 11.39 -14.31 2.91
N THR A 490 11.31 -15.60 3.21
CA THR A 490 10.70 -16.61 2.32
C THR A 490 9.76 -17.56 3.08
N ILE A 491 10.20 -18.77 3.43
CA ILE A 491 9.32 -19.82 3.96
C ILE A 491 8.64 -19.44 5.28
N ASN A 492 9.30 -18.73 6.20
CA ASN A 492 8.66 -18.35 7.47
C ASN A 492 7.46 -17.41 7.22
N ALA A 493 7.55 -16.50 6.25
CA ALA A 493 6.45 -15.60 5.87
C ALA A 493 5.31 -16.39 5.20
N ALA A 494 5.65 -17.29 4.27
CA ALA A 494 4.66 -18.15 3.62
C ALA A 494 3.91 -19.04 4.62
N GLU A 495 4.60 -19.60 5.61
CA GLU A 495 4.00 -20.39 6.71
C GLU A 495 3.07 -19.55 7.60
N MET A 496 3.45 -18.32 7.96
CA MET A 496 2.60 -17.41 8.75
C MET A 496 1.29 -17.07 8.05
N PHE A 497 1.30 -17.02 6.72
CA PHE A 497 0.14 -16.69 5.89
C PHE A 497 -0.59 -17.94 5.37
N GLY A 498 -0.16 -19.13 5.78
CA GLY A 498 -0.74 -20.41 5.38
C GLY A 498 -0.56 -20.77 3.91
N ALA A 499 0.41 -20.15 3.21
CA ALA A 499 0.68 -20.29 1.78
C ALA A 499 2.02 -21.01 1.47
N ALA A 500 2.59 -21.72 2.45
CA ALA A 500 3.84 -22.49 2.32
C ALA A 500 3.74 -23.68 1.35
N ASP A 501 2.52 -24.10 1.02
CA ASP A 501 2.19 -25.06 -0.04
C ASP A 501 2.32 -24.44 -1.45
N GLN A 502 2.16 -23.12 -1.58
CA GLN A 502 2.15 -22.41 -2.86
C GLN A 502 3.46 -21.67 -3.15
N ILE A 503 4.07 -21.03 -2.14
CA ILE A 503 5.24 -20.15 -2.27
C ILE A 503 6.23 -20.32 -1.10
N GLY A 504 7.36 -19.62 -1.16
CA GLY A 504 8.35 -19.54 -0.08
C GLY A 504 9.54 -20.50 -0.20
N THR A 505 9.48 -21.48 -1.11
CA THR A 505 10.62 -22.34 -1.46
C THR A 505 10.64 -22.70 -2.95
N ILE A 506 11.80 -23.15 -3.44
CA ILE A 506 11.96 -23.70 -4.79
C ILE A 506 11.75 -25.22 -4.72
N GLU A 507 10.51 -25.66 -4.91
CA GLU A 507 10.08 -27.06 -4.89
C GLU A 507 9.13 -27.34 -6.06
N VAL A 508 9.12 -28.58 -6.56
CA VAL A 508 8.22 -29.01 -7.64
C VAL A 508 6.76 -28.84 -7.23
N GLY A 509 5.95 -28.29 -8.12
CA GLY A 509 4.53 -28.01 -7.92
C GLY A 509 4.23 -26.62 -7.32
N LYS A 510 5.24 -25.92 -6.77
CA LYS A 510 5.05 -24.56 -6.24
C LYS A 510 5.06 -23.51 -7.35
N ILE A 511 4.52 -22.33 -7.04
CA ILE A 511 4.48 -21.19 -7.96
C ILE A 511 5.91 -20.72 -8.24
N ALA A 512 6.21 -20.45 -9.51
CA ALA A 512 7.50 -19.98 -10.00
C ALA A 512 7.73 -18.48 -9.72
N ASN A 513 7.69 -18.13 -8.44
CA ASN A 513 8.17 -16.86 -7.91
C ASN A 513 9.68 -17.02 -7.62
N LEU A 514 10.53 -16.50 -8.50
CA LEU A 514 11.99 -16.73 -8.48
C LEU A 514 12.77 -15.43 -8.64
N VAL A 515 13.88 -15.31 -7.92
CA VAL A 515 14.81 -14.18 -8.00
C VAL A 515 16.18 -14.70 -8.40
N ILE A 516 16.72 -14.19 -9.51
CA ILE A 516 18.06 -14.53 -9.98
C ILE A 516 18.98 -13.34 -9.68
N ALA A 517 19.99 -13.57 -8.84
CA ALA A 517 20.96 -12.57 -8.42
C ALA A 517 22.35 -12.90 -8.98
N SER A 518 23.20 -11.88 -9.15
CA SER A 518 24.59 -12.03 -9.62
C SER A 518 25.56 -12.69 -8.62
N GLY A 519 25.05 -13.38 -7.61
CA GLY A 519 25.78 -13.94 -6.47
C GLY A 519 24.89 -13.98 -5.22
N ASP A 520 25.51 -13.93 -4.03
CA ASP A 520 24.80 -13.90 -2.74
C ASP A 520 23.90 -12.65 -2.63
N LEU A 521 22.58 -12.86 -2.54
CA LEU A 521 21.57 -11.80 -2.44
C LEU A 521 21.77 -10.87 -1.23
N LEU A 522 22.45 -11.33 -0.18
CA LEU A 522 22.75 -10.54 1.02
C LEU A 522 24.18 -9.94 1.01
N ALA A 523 24.91 -9.99 -0.11
CA ALA A 523 26.16 -9.25 -0.29
C ALA A 523 25.93 -7.83 -0.86
N LYS A 524 26.84 -6.89 -0.55
CA LYS A 524 26.64 -5.45 -0.80
C LYS A 524 26.62 -5.06 -2.28
N ASP A 525 27.39 -5.75 -3.11
CA ASP A 525 27.54 -5.43 -4.54
C ASP A 525 26.66 -6.28 -5.47
N THR A 526 25.83 -7.16 -4.90
CA THR A 526 24.97 -8.06 -5.66
C THR A 526 23.80 -7.33 -6.31
N LYS A 527 23.50 -7.69 -7.55
CA LYS A 527 22.39 -7.11 -8.33
C LYS A 527 21.40 -8.20 -8.71
N VAL A 528 20.11 -7.92 -8.51
CA VAL A 528 19.04 -8.72 -9.08
C VAL A 528 19.08 -8.57 -10.60
N ARG A 529 19.10 -9.70 -11.32
CA ARG A 529 19.26 -9.79 -12.78
C ARG A 529 17.94 -10.12 -13.46
N HIS A 530 17.18 -11.04 -12.89
CA HIS A 530 15.86 -11.45 -13.35
C HIS A 530 14.95 -11.68 -12.16
N VAL A 531 13.68 -11.36 -12.32
CA VAL A 531 12.62 -11.72 -11.38
C VAL A 531 11.50 -12.37 -12.17
N PHE A 532 10.99 -13.48 -11.64
CA PHE A 532 9.82 -14.20 -12.15
C PHE A 532 8.73 -14.14 -11.09
N ILE A 533 7.51 -13.84 -11.52
CA ILE A 533 6.31 -13.85 -10.68
C ILE A 533 5.22 -14.59 -11.45
N ASP A 534 4.62 -15.61 -10.86
CA ASP A 534 3.78 -16.59 -11.56
C ASP A 534 4.43 -17.13 -12.85
N GLY A 535 5.75 -17.37 -12.79
CA GLY A 535 6.57 -17.80 -13.94
C GLY A 535 6.70 -16.78 -15.09
N SER A 536 6.08 -15.60 -14.97
CA SER A 536 6.21 -14.52 -15.95
C SER A 536 7.47 -13.71 -15.64
N GLN A 537 8.35 -13.53 -16.63
CA GLN A 537 9.55 -12.70 -16.45
C GLN A 537 9.16 -11.23 -16.33
N ILE A 538 9.60 -10.57 -15.26
CA ILE A 538 9.42 -9.14 -15.07
C ILE A 538 10.63 -8.40 -15.66
N GLU A 539 10.36 -7.42 -16.51
CA GLU A 539 11.38 -6.47 -16.96
C GLU A 539 11.72 -5.51 -15.81
N LEU A 540 12.92 -5.65 -15.26
CA LEU A 540 13.45 -4.71 -14.28
C LEU A 540 13.90 -3.45 -15.02
N LYS A 541 13.31 -2.31 -14.71
CA LYS A 541 13.87 -1.02 -15.15
C LYS A 541 15.30 -0.94 -14.62
N LYS A 542 16.25 -0.80 -15.55
CA LYS A 542 17.64 -0.52 -15.21
C LYS A 542 17.64 0.71 -14.30
N PRO A 543 18.27 0.67 -13.11
CA PRO A 543 18.38 1.86 -12.27
C PRO A 543 18.98 2.96 -13.12
N GLU A 544 18.22 4.03 -13.34
CA GLU A 544 18.73 5.20 -14.04
C GLU A 544 19.90 5.69 -13.21
N ALA A 545 21.10 5.65 -13.80
CA ALA A 545 22.28 6.09 -13.09
C ALA A 545 22.02 7.53 -12.67
N PRO A 546 22.17 7.90 -11.38
CA PRO A 546 22.08 9.30 -10.98
C PRO A 546 23.02 10.07 -11.91
N PRO A 547 22.52 11.12 -12.61
CA PRO A 547 23.15 11.66 -13.81
C PRO A 547 24.62 11.87 -13.54
N ALA A 548 25.46 11.24 -14.37
CA ALA A 548 26.88 11.08 -14.10
C ALA A 548 27.46 12.43 -13.68
N ARG A 549 27.89 12.54 -12.42
CA ARG A 549 28.65 13.69 -11.96
C ARG A 549 29.95 13.66 -12.77
N GLY A 550 29.96 14.43 -13.86
CA GLY A 550 31.15 14.66 -14.66
C GLY A 550 32.27 15.08 -13.71
N GLY A 551 33.47 14.57 -13.95
CA GLY A 551 34.64 14.82 -13.10
C GLY A 551 35.07 16.28 -13.12
N GLY A 552 34.36 17.12 -12.38
CA GLY A 552 34.78 18.45 -11.95
C GLY A 552 35.28 18.36 -10.51
N MET A 553 36.48 18.86 -10.26
CA MET A 553 37.09 18.87 -8.93
C MET A 553 36.21 19.66 -7.93
N GLY A 554 35.99 19.10 -6.74
CA GLY A 554 35.55 19.83 -5.54
C GLY A 554 34.29 20.71 -5.67
N GLY A 555 33.11 20.10 -5.70
CA GLY A 555 31.83 20.83 -5.62
C GLY A 555 30.82 20.16 -4.69
N GLY A 556 30.40 20.87 -3.64
CA GLY A 556 29.28 20.46 -2.79
C GLY A 556 27.97 20.38 -3.59
N ARG A 557 26.94 19.72 -3.05
CA ARG A 557 25.59 19.79 -3.64
C ARG A 557 25.16 21.26 -3.71
N PRO A 558 24.62 21.75 -4.85
CA PRO A 558 23.95 23.04 -4.85
C PRO A 558 22.79 23.00 -3.86
N GLY A 559 22.67 24.04 -3.05
CA GLY A 559 21.42 24.34 -2.34
C GLY A 559 20.32 24.76 -3.32
N PRO A 560 19.16 25.27 -2.85
CA PRO A 560 18.25 26.02 -3.71
C PRO A 560 19.04 27.11 -4.46
N PRO A 561 18.66 27.44 -5.71
CA PRO A 561 19.50 28.23 -6.61
C PRO A 561 19.97 29.51 -5.91
N SER A 562 21.26 29.57 -5.63
CA SER A 562 21.88 30.75 -5.05
C SER A 562 21.73 31.88 -6.05
N GLY A 563 20.82 32.81 -5.78
CA GLY A 563 20.77 34.09 -6.48
C GLY A 563 22.15 34.77 -6.46
N PRO A 564 22.40 35.73 -7.36
CA PRO A 564 23.66 36.45 -7.41
C PRO A 564 24.04 36.92 -6.01
N ALA A 565 25.28 36.65 -5.58
CA ALA A 565 25.71 36.87 -4.21
C ALA A 565 25.55 38.34 -3.82
N VAL A 566 24.49 38.63 -3.06
CA VAL A 566 24.20 39.99 -2.58
C VAL A 566 25.07 40.25 -1.37
N ASP A 567 25.73 41.41 -1.31
CA ASP A 567 26.39 41.85 -0.09
C ASP A 567 25.32 42.36 0.91
N PRO A 568 25.09 41.66 2.03
CA PRO A 568 24.11 42.05 3.03
C PRO A 568 24.60 43.21 3.91
N SER A 569 25.87 43.59 3.83
CA SER A 569 26.49 44.58 4.71
C SER A 569 25.82 45.95 4.65
N GLY A 570 25.88 46.71 5.75
CA GLY A 570 25.29 48.04 5.88
C GLY A 570 24.03 48.07 6.75
N ALA A 571 23.37 49.23 6.78
CA ALA A 571 22.17 49.48 7.56
C ALA A 571 20.89 49.13 6.79
N TRP A 572 19.92 48.53 7.48
CA TRP A 572 18.62 48.13 6.97
C TRP A 572 17.51 48.60 7.91
N SER A 573 16.54 49.33 7.39
CA SER A 573 15.32 49.67 8.12
C SER A 573 14.32 48.54 7.94
N LEU A 574 14.06 47.78 9.00
CA LEU A 574 13.08 46.70 9.04
C LEU A 574 11.74 47.23 9.58
N VAL A 575 10.64 46.87 8.93
CA VAL A 575 9.26 47.04 9.43
C VAL A 575 8.70 45.65 9.68
N VAL A 576 8.41 45.33 10.94
CA VAL A 576 7.87 44.05 11.39
C VAL A 576 6.38 44.20 11.68
N GLN A 577 5.55 43.34 11.09
CA GLN A 577 4.10 43.36 11.31
C GLN A 577 3.74 42.49 12.51
N SER A 578 3.46 43.13 13.65
CA SER A 578 3.02 42.47 14.87
C SER A 578 1.50 42.62 15.08
N PRO A 579 0.84 41.72 15.84
CA PRO A 579 -0.56 41.88 16.24
C PRO A 579 -0.88 43.15 17.05
N GLN A 580 0.14 43.87 17.53
CA GLN A 580 0.01 45.10 18.32
C GLN A 580 0.30 46.36 17.49
N GLY A 581 0.68 46.22 16.22
CA GLY A 581 1.04 47.32 15.32
C GLY A 581 2.34 47.04 14.53
N GLU A 582 2.67 47.93 13.59
CA GLU A 582 3.95 47.89 12.89
C GLU A 582 5.08 48.39 13.80
N ILE A 583 6.17 47.63 13.86
CA ILE A 583 7.35 47.93 14.67
C ILE A 583 8.53 48.14 13.74
N THR A 584 9.13 49.34 13.78
CA THR A 584 10.35 49.65 13.02
C THR A 584 11.59 49.31 13.84
N ALA A 585 12.54 48.58 13.24
CA ALA A 585 13.84 48.24 13.80
C ALA A 585 14.96 48.58 12.81
N GLN A 586 16.16 48.89 13.30
CA GLN A 586 17.33 49.19 12.47
C GLN A 586 18.35 48.05 12.59
N LEU A 587 18.61 47.33 11.50
CA LEU A 587 19.54 46.21 11.45
C LEU A 587 20.83 46.65 10.73
N THR A 588 21.93 46.76 11.47
CA THR A 588 23.26 47.04 10.90
C THR A 588 24.05 45.75 10.80
N LEU A 589 24.46 45.35 9.59
CA LEU A 589 25.19 44.11 9.31
C LEU A 589 26.64 44.38 8.94
N THR A 590 27.55 43.58 9.50
CA THR A 590 28.97 43.53 9.15
C THR A 590 29.35 42.11 8.75
N LYS A 591 30.05 41.97 7.63
CA LYS A 591 30.45 40.67 7.08
C LYS A 591 31.93 40.40 7.35
N ASP A 592 32.24 39.20 7.86
CA ASP A 592 33.59 38.68 7.99
C ASP A 592 33.62 37.23 7.44
N GLY A 593 34.16 37.08 6.23
CA GLY A 593 34.08 35.83 5.47
C GLY A 593 32.63 35.39 5.19
N ASP A 594 32.28 34.17 5.58
CA ASP A 594 30.93 33.59 5.48
C ASP A 594 30.06 33.87 6.73
N GLN A 595 30.62 34.48 7.77
CA GLN A 595 29.90 34.86 8.99
C GLN A 595 29.42 36.31 8.89
N ILE A 596 28.26 36.57 9.48
CA ILE A 596 27.67 37.92 9.55
C ILE A 596 27.43 38.27 11.01
N GLY A 597 28.16 39.29 11.46
CA GLY A 597 27.88 39.99 12.70
C GLY A 597 26.99 41.21 12.46
N GLY A 598 26.71 41.94 13.54
CA GLY A 598 25.95 43.17 13.46
C GLY A 598 25.17 43.50 14.73
N THR A 599 24.33 44.52 14.64
CA THR A 599 23.45 44.98 15.71
C THR A 599 22.03 45.18 15.21
N LEU A 600 21.06 44.68 15.97
CA LEU A 600 19.64 44.95 15.81
C LEU A 600 19.25 46.05 16.81
N GLY A 601 19.08 47.27 16.33
CA GLY A 601 18.50 48.39 17.06
C GLY A 601 16.99 48.27 17.11
N THR A 602 16.44 48.15 18.32
CA THR A 602 15.00 48.17 18.60
C THR A 602 14.65 49.42 19.42
N PRO A 603 13.36 49.82 19.52
CA PRO A 603 12.94 50.90 20.42
C PRO A 603 13.29 50.68 21.90
N MET A 604 13.63 49.45 22.31
CA MET A 604 14.05 49.10 23.68
C MET A 604 15.58 49.03 23.86
N GLY A 605 16.37 49.19 22.80
CA GLY A 605 17.83 49.16 22.84
C GLY A 605 18.47 48.40 21.67
N ASN A 606 19.80 48.48 21.60
CA ASN A 606 20.61 47.79 20.58
C ASN A 606 21.05 46.41 21.08
N VAL A 607 20.78 45.38 20.30
CA VAL A 607 21.11 43.98 20.59
C VAL A 607 22.15 43.47 19.61
N ALA A 608 23.20 42.79 20.09
CA ALA A 608 24.21 42.19 19.22
C ALA A 608 23.68 40.90 18.55
N ILE A 609 24.04 40.67 17.30
CA ILE A 609 23.77 39.41 16.59
C ILE A 609 24.74 38.35 17.12
N LYS A 610 24.18 37.25 17.64
CA LYS A 610 24.88 36.12 18.25
C LYS A 610 25.47 35.17 17.21
N SER A 611 24.77 35.00 16.09
CA SER A 611 25.24 34.24 14.92
C SER A 611 24.47 34.65 13.67
N GLY A 612 25.15 34.74 12.53
CA GLY A 612 24.54 35.14 11.27
C GLY A 612 25.20 34.46 10.08
N ARG A 613 24.37 33.95 9.16
CA ARG A 613 24.82 33.26 7.94
C ARG A 613 24.03 33.75 6.73
N VAL A 614 24.72 33.93 5.61
CA VAL A 614 24.09 34.08 4.29
C VAL A 614 24.40 32.88 3.41
N THR A 615 23.48 32.53 2.53
CA THR A 615 23.67 31.49 1.51
C THR A 615 22.94 31.93 0.24
N GLY A 616 23.70 32.36 -0.77
CA GLY A 616 23.14 33.03 -1.95
C GLY A 616 22.53 34.37 -1.59
N ASN A 617 21.22 34.50 -1.77
CA ASN A 617 20.43 35.67 -1.38
C ASN A 617 19.60 35.46 -0.09
N GLN A 618 19.71 34.31 0.56
CA GLN A 618 19.03 34.05 1.84
C GLN A 618 19.93 34.41 3.02
N ILE A 619 19.35 35.05 4.03
CA ILE A 619 19.99 35.46 5.28
C ILE A 619 19.27 34.85 6.48
N ARG A 620 20.02 34.30 7.44
CA ARG A 620 19.50 33.88 8.75
C ARG A 620 20.39 34.40 9.87
N LEU A 621 19.78 35.12 10.81
CA LEU A 621 20.43 35.78 11.93
C LEU A 621 19.76 35.34 13.23
N THR A 622 20.53 35.25 14.31
CA THR A 622 20.03 35.03 15.67
C THR A 622 20.51 36.15 16.57
N ALA A 623 19.60 36.80 17.29
CA ALA A 623 19.89 37.86 18.26
C ALA A 623 19.11 37.59 19.55
N THR A 624 19.67 37.90 20.72
CA THR A 624 19.02 37.65 22.01
C THR A 624 18.47 38.95 22.59
N VAL A 625 17.15 39.17 22.51
CA VAL A 625 16.50 40.40 22.96
C VAL A 625 16.07 40.25 24.42
N ASP A 626 16.44 41.19 25.29
CA ASP A 626 15.90 41.26 26.66
C ASP A 626 14.60 42.07 26.66
N MET A 627 13.52 41.48 27.17
CA MET A 627 12.23 42.12 27.34
C MET A 627 11.81 42.05 28.81
N GLY A 628 12.19 43.07 29.58
CA GLY A 628 11.76 43.21 30.98
C GLY A 628 12.40 42.22 31.95
N GLY A 629 13.63 41.77 31.68
CA GLY A 629 14.35 40.80 32.52
C GLY A 629 14.18 39.35 32.08
N GLN A 630 13.64 39.12 30.88
CA GLN A 630 13.61 37.81 30.22
C GLN A 630 14.29 37.91 28.85
N SER A 631 15.38 37.16 28.68
CA SER A 631 16.10 37.03 27.40
C SER A 631 15.36 36.07 26.47
N ILE A 632 15.04 36.53 25.26
CA ILE A 632 14.34 35.76 24.23
C ILE A 632 15.20 35.73 22.95
N ASP A 633 15.49 34.53 22.44
CA ASP A 633 16.19 34.38 21.16
C ASP A 633 15.24 34.69 19.99
N ALA A 634 15.63 35.68 19.20
CA ALA A 634 15.00 36.16 17.98
C ALA A 634 15.73 35.58 16.76
N ILE A 635 15.03 34.78 15.95
CA ILE A 635 15.56 34.18 14.71
C ILE A 635 14.97 34.94 13.52
N ILE A 636 15.79 35.75 12.85
CA ILE A 636 15.42 36.48 11.64
C ILE A 636 15.83 35.64 10.44
N SER A 637 14.89 35.29 9.57
CA SER A 637 15.15 34.55 8.32
C SER A 637 14.54 35.31 7.15
N GLY A 638 15.34 35.70 6.16
CA GLY A 638 14.86 36.51 5.03
C GLY A 638 15.57 36.24 3.72
N THR A 639 15.02 36.79 2.65
CA THR A 639 15.59 36.80 1.29
C THR A 639 15.86 38.26 0.91
N ILE A 640 17.04 38.50 0.32
CA ILE A 640 17.50 39.82 -0.12
C ILE A 640 17.35 39.94 -1.63
N GLU A 641 16.71 41.00 -2.09
CA GLU A 641 16.51 41.33 -3.50
C GLU A 641 16.91 42.80 -3.71
N GLY A 642 18.17 43.02 -4.10
CA GLY A 642 18.76 44.36 -4.24
C GLY A 642 18.81 45.10 -2.91
N ASP A 643 18.22 46.30 -2.88
CA ASP A 643 18.10 47.16 -1.69
C ASP A 643 16.89 46.80 -0.81
N SER A 644 16.22 45.68 -1.08
CA SER A 644 15.06 45.20 -0.31
C SER A 644 15.29 43.83 0.31
N MET A 645 14.66 43.57 1.44
CA MET A 645 14.70 42.30 2.17
C MET A 645 13.27 41.93 2.58
N ARG A 646 12.89 40.65 2.52
CA ARG A 646 11.61 40.16 3.04
C ARG A 646 11.80 38.85 3.78
N GLY A 647 11.09 38.65 4.88
CA GLY A 647 11.28 37.43 5.67
C GLY A 647 10.39 37.33 6.89
N THR A 648 10.72 36.37 7.74
CA THR A 648 10.06 36.07 9.01
C THR A 648 11.03 36.30 10.17
N MET A 649 10.53 36.93 11.24
CA MET A 649 11.21 37.07 12.53
C MET A 649 10.46 36.21 13.55
N VAL A 650 11.11 35.18 14.07
CA VAL A 650 10.57 34.27 15.09
C VAL A 650 11.09 34.69 16.46
N MET A 651 10.20 35.05 17.38
CA MET A 651 10.54 35.57 18.71
C MET A 651 10.18 34.55 19.81
N GLY A 652 10.97 33.48 19.94
CA GLY A 652 10.74 32.41 20.92
C GLY A 652 9.28 31.92 20.96
N ALA A 653 8.64 32.02 22.13
CA ALA A 653 7.25 31.59 22.35
C ALA A 653 6.19 32.57 21.81
N MET A 654 6.55 33.78 21.37
CA MET A 654 5.60 34.79 20.87
C MET A 654 5.17 34.55 19.42
N GLY A 655 5.80 33.63 18.70
CA GLY A 655 5.45 33.24 17.33
C GLY A 655 6.35 33.85 16.26
N SER A 656 5.86 33.81 15.02
CA SER A 656 6.55 34.30 13.82
C SER A 656 5.82 35.53 13.27
N PHE A 657 6.58 36.57 12.94
CA PHE A 657 6.10 37.83 12.39
C PHE A 657 6.74 38.10 11.04
N ASP A 658 5.96 38.52 10.05
CA ASP A 658 6.51 38.90 8.75
C ASP A 658 7.18 40.28 8.85
N PHE A 659 8.28 40.47 8.12
CA PHE A 659 8.98 41.74 8.04
C PHE A 659 9.35 42.11 6.60
N THR A 660 9.38 43.41 6.34
CA THR A 660 9.97 44.00 5.12
C THR A 660 11.10 44.93 5.52
N GLY A 661 12.27 44.75 4.90
CA GLY A 661 13.46 45.56 5.11
C GLY A 661 13.81 46.38 3.87
N THR A 662 14.27 47.60 4.05
CA THR A 662 14.82 48.45 3.00
C THR A 662 16.16 49.03 3.42
N ARG A 663 17.12 49.09 2.48
CA ARG A 663 18.39 49.79 2.68
C ARG A 663 18.16 51.29 2.46
N PRO A 664 18.44 52.16 3.45
CA PRO A 664 18.46 53.61 3.23
C PRO A 664 19.52 53.97 2.18
N ARG A 665 19.21 54.92 1.30
CA ARG A 665 20.18 55.48 0.33
C ARG A 665 21.02 56.59 0.94
#